data_AF-A0A661L8K5-F1
#
_entry.id   AF-A0A661L8K5-F1
#
_cell.length_a   1.000
_cell.length_b   1.000
_cell.length_c   1.000
_cell.angle_alpha   90.00
_cell.angle_beta   90.00
_cell.angle_gamma   90.00
#
_symmetry.space_group_name_H-M   'P 1'
#
loop_
_entity.id
_entity.type
_entity.pdbx_description
1 polymer ?
#
loop_
_entity_poly.entity_id
_entity_poly.type
_entity_poly.pdbx_seq_one_letter_code
_entity_poly.pdbx_strand_id
1 'polypeptide(L)'
;YWPKPQQKTKKFTHKSVTLKRIRYGKQRGFDRLVMEFSGKPLWRVRWMDTRHLLIQIERCKSGATWKPHKLRLLKRVAVRSSGPNTNIEVITTQDTKNFRVFWLEVGNRLVMDVMSPDTPQLVLAEGLPEDFGRTELQEAPEVASEQVSNAKAFKPFEVNVLEQDRPNLGPKVVKKIPKSISSAPLASKPSTEKSPVKMSKAEALAYGRILGPQNFREYERGVHLIDEFLKKFPRSGLREKLLFMRGDFYLSMMRLGNSAKLYATLNSFKRFIKEYPHSSLVPRAYLKMARASRLGEDYYGAMSYLNLLFERYHGQEILPAAYLERGIVYEKLQLADKAFEDFNTVVRRFPMSAESARARLGIAQYLHNKGLYQEAEKWLQEIEAKHPDFPHKSPVFFVLRGKNDLYLKRFARARELFLEALNLGDNTEPVETVLTRVGDTYLYEGKKKAAKKIYTFVVTHFPDSEAVSIAQLRLADLTTGIEKFKKLHERYGDSPLGELALLKLANVYFKNKAYDKAMDSLREMVVKPAKDEAGKAARALFLQALEEAISQAHQEKRYEDCISLYQKNKALIRGELSTSARLYLAEALFKTGAAKEALRILGPFDPTPLAAKVRPRYIMVYAKALRSAGYTEKAIRIVERERAKLSDERWRAKWSLFLGKAYQEMGQLCKALAVYKRVATKDKVLDKAQRLRVWLEIGKIQNTMGKVLEARDALNKCLNLAGKAGKYKQFRLSALMELAKTHTTEGNPSKAARILKGILDQGYSPEEEYYWDVKFRLAQCYEQMGMMDKAKALYKEIGDEGPTVLQFRAQMRLGSIVLNDRLKELPHWSEVASR
;
A
#
# COMPACT_ATOMS: atom_id res chain seq x y z
N TYR A 1 5.96 -37.29 -24.74
CA TYR A 1 6.51 -38.35 -23.87
C TYR A 1 7.86 -38.79 -24.39
N TRP A 2 8.94 -38.46 -23.68
CA TRP A 2 10.19 -39.22 -23.64
C TRP A 2 10.70 -39.12 -22.18
N PRO A 3 11.19 -40.20 -21.56
CA PRO A 3 11.48 -40.20 -20.12
C PRO A 3 12.84 -39.56 -19.81
N LYS A 4 12.92 -38.87 -18.68
CA LYS A 4 14.18 -38.36 -18.09
C LYS A 4 15.05 -39.53 -17.60
N PRO A 5 16.39 -39.40 -17.57
CA PRO A 5 17.24 -40.19 -16.69
C PRO A 5 17.15 -39.63 -15.25
N GLN A 6 16.48 -40.41 -14.41
CA GLN A 6 16.63 -40.59 -12.95
C GLN A 6 16.91 -39.37 -12.03
N GLN A 7 15.83 -38.94 -11.34
CA GLN A 7 15.85 -38.59 -9.91
C GLN A 7 15.71 -39.87 -9.07
N LYS A 8 16.26 -39.87 -7.85
CA LYS A 8 15.91 -40.86 -6.82
C LYS A 8 14.43 -40.76 -6.44
N THR A 9 13.89 -41.93 -6.15
CA THR A 9 12.50 -42.36 -6.14
C THR A 9 11.77 -42.11 -4.81
N LYS A 10 10.58 -41.50 -4.85
CA LYS A 10 9.50 -41.85 -3.91
C LYS A 10 8.75 -43.03 -4.51
N LYS A 11 8.68 -44.15 -3.77
CA LYS A 11 7.96 -45.37 -4.18
C LYS A 11 6.47 -45.08 -4.35
N PHE A 12 6.02 -44.80 -5.56
CA PHE A 12 4.63 -45.04 -5.94
C PHE A 12 4.45 -46.56 -6.04
N THR A 13 3.54 -47.11 -5.24
CA THR A 13 3.16 -48.52 -5.35
C THR A 13 2.52 -48.74 -6.72
N HIS A 14 3.23 -49.44 -7.61
CA HIS A 14 2.80 -49.73 -8.97
C HIS A 14 1.65 -50.76 -8.99
N LYS A 15 0.43 -50.33 -8.67
CA LYS A 15 -0.78 -51.15 -8.82
C LYS A 15 -1.08 -51.34 -10.31
N SER A 16 -1.37 -52.58 -10.72
CA SER A 16 -1.83 -52.88 -12.08
C SER A 16 -3.16 -52.19 -12.35
N VAL A 17 -3.29 -51.52 -13.48
CA VAL A 17 -4.56 -50.92 -13.93
C VAL A 17 -5.29 -51.86 -14.90
N THR A 18 -6.60 -51.68 -15.04
CA THR A 18 -7.42 -52.44 -16.00
C THR A 18 -8.07 -51.47 -16.95
N LEU A 19 -7.94 -51.70 -18.26
CA LEU A 19 -8.68 -50.96 -19.27
C LEU A 19 -10.12 -51.49 -19.26
N LYS A 20 -11.07 -50.65 -18.84
CA LYS A 20 -12.47 -51.01 -18.64
C LYS A 20 -13.28 -50.89 -19.93
N ARG A 21 -13.10 -49.77 -20.66
CA ARG A 21 -13.93 -49.47 -21.83
C ARG A 21 -13.22 -48.51 -22.78
N ILE A 22 -13.51 -48.66 -24.08
CA ILE A 22 -13.16 -47.68 -25.11
C ILE A 22 -14.44 -47.13 -25.73
N ARG A 23 -14.53 -45.81 -25.85
CA ARG A 23 -15.64 -45.08 -26.48
C ARG A 23 -15.12 -44.14 -27.56
N TYR A 24 -15.94 -43.94 -28.58
CA TYR A 24 -15.66 -43.07 -29.72
C TYR A 24 -16.62 -41.89 -29.71
N GLY A 25 -16.14 -40.69 -30.05
CA GLY A 25 -16.94 -39.48 -30.17
C GLY A 25 -16.60 -38.74 -31.45
N LYS A 26 -17.63 -38.24 -32.16
CA LYS A 26 -17.46 -37.42 -33.37
C LYS A 26 -17.77 -35.97 -33.03
N GLN A 27 -16.82 -35.08 -33.25
CA GLN A 27 -16.94 -33.64 -32.99
C GLN A 27 -16.59 -32.86 -34.28
N ARG A 28 -17.06 -31.62 -34.42
CA ARG A 28 -16.78 -30.81 -35.62
C ARG A 28 -15.30 -30.43 -35.63
N GLY A 29 -14.50 -31.09 -36.48
CA GLY A 29 -13.06 -30.82 -36.66
C GLY A 29 -12.11 -31.87 -36.07
N PHE A 30 -12.59 -32.80 -35.23
CA PHE A 30 -11.76 -33.90 -34.70
C PHE A 30 -12.58 -35.15 -34.34
N ASP A 31 -11.91 -36.30 -34.42
CA ASP A 31 -12.42 -37.55 -33.86
C ASP A 31 -11.81 -37.79 -32.49
N ARG A 32 -12.62 -38.22 -31.53
CA ARG A 32 -12.21 -38.45 -30.14
C ARG A 32 -12.27 -39.93 -29.78
N LEU A 33 -11.19 -40.42 -29.16
CA LEU A 33 -11.07 -41.73 -28.53
C LEU A 33 -10.97 -41.54 -27.02
N VAL A 34 -11.88 -42.16 -26.25
CA VAL A 34 -11.90 -42.10 -24.78
C VAL A 34 -11.68 -43.50 -24.23
N MET A 35 -10.62 -43.65 -23.41
CA MET A 35 -10.23 -44.93 -22.80
C MET A 35 -10.37 -44.82 -21.28
N GLU A 36 -11.18 -45.67 -20.69
CA GLU A 36 -11.50 -45.65 -19.25
C GLU A 36 -10.70 -46.70 -18.51
N PHE A 37 -10.09 -46.31 -17.40
CA PHE A 37 -9.24 -47.18 -16.59
C PHE A 37 -9.73 -47.29 -15.15
N SER A 38 -9.28 -48.32 -14.43
CA SER A 38 -9.51 -48.43 -12.98
C SER A 38 -8.75 -47.38 -12.15
N GLY A 39 -7.69 -46.79 -12.72
CA GLY A 39 -6.87 -45.73 -12.11
C GLY A 39 -5.92 -45.13 -13.14
N LYS A 40 -5.13 -44.12 -12.76
CA LYS A 40 -4.23 -43.39 -13.67
C LYS A 40 -3.10 -44.30 -14.19
N PRO A 41 -3.07 -44.63 -15.50
CA PRO A 41 -2.02 -45.47 -16.06
C PRO A 41 -0.70 -44.70 -16.23
N LEU A 42 0.39 -45.44 -16.45
CA LEU A 42 1.57 -44.91 -17.15
C LEU A 42 1.42 -45.25 -18.63
N TRP A 43 1.46 -44.24 -19.50
CA TRP A 43 1.30 -44.42 -20.95
C TRP A 43 2.42 -43.76 -21.75
N ARG A 44 2.71 -44.30 -22.92
CA ARG A 44 3.60 -43.70 -23.92
C ARG A 44 2.95 -43.79 -25.29
N VAL A 45 3.14 -42.75 -26.10
CA VAL A 45 2.67 -42.72 -27.49
C VAL A 45 3.89 -42.80 -28.40
N ARG A 46 3.86 -43.72 -29.37
CA ARG A 46 4.90 -43.89 -30.39
C ARG A 46 4.27 -43.78 -31.77
N TRP A 47 5.03 -43.19 -32.68
CA TRP A 47 4.71 -43.19 -34.11
C TRP A 47 5.33 -44.44 -34.73
N MET A 48 4.49 -45.25 -35.38
CA MET A 48 4.97 -46.35 -36.21
C MET A 48 5.21 -45.86 -37.64
N ASP A 49 4.31 -45.02 -38.13
CA ASP A 49 4.42 -44.25 -39.37
C ASP A 49 3.51 -43.01 -39.30
N THR A 50 3.32 -42.28 -40.42
CA THR A 50 2.54 -41.02 -40.46
C THR A 50 1.03 -41.19 -40.24
N ARG A 51 0.51 -42.43 -40.27
CA ARG A 51 -0.93 -42.77 -40.08
C ARG A 51 -1.16 -43.79 -38.97
N HIS A 52 -0.11 -44.31 -38.36
CA HIS A 52 -0.19 -45.36 -37.36
C HIS A 52 0.46 -44.93 -36.03
N LEU A 53 -0.38 -44.77 -35.02
CA LEU A 53 -0.02 -44.39 -33.67
C LEU A 53 -0.21 -45.56 -32.72
N LEU A 54 0.78 -45.80 -31.87
CA LEU A 54 0.75 -46.85 -30.84
C LEU A 54 0.73 -46.21 -29.46
N ILE A 55 -0.33 -46.46 -28.69
CA ILE A 55 -0.39 -46.09 -27.26
C ILE A 55 -0.10 -47.33 -26.43
N GLN A 56 1.06 -47.37 -25.80
CA GLN A 56 1.45 -48.46 -24.91
C GLN A 56 1.12 -48.08 -23.46
N ILE A 57 0.34 -48.92 -22.79
CA ILE A 57 -0.03 -48.79 -21.38
C ILE A 57 0.71 -49.83 -20.56
N GLU A 58 1.49 -49.37 -19.59
CA GLU A 58 2.31 -50.24 -18.74
C GLU A 58 1.49 -50.92 -17.65
N ARG A 59 1.77 -52.21 -17.38
CA ARG A 59 1.14 -53.00 -16.30
C ARG A 59 -0.40 -52.96 -16.35
N CYS A 60 -0.96 -53.11 -17.55
CA CYS A 60 -2.39 -53.04 -17.82
C CYS A 60 -2.94 -54.39 -18.26
N LYS A 61 -3.95 -54.90 -17.55
CA LYS A 61 -4.74 -56.05 -17.99
C LYS A 61 -5.85 -55.58 -18.94
N SER A 62 -5.95 -56.20 -20.11
CA SER A 62 -7.03 -55.90 -21.07
C SER A 62 -8.27 -56.70 -20.71
N GLY A 63 -9.30 -56.02 -20.18
CA GLY A 63 -10.65 -56.56 -20.00
C GLY A 63 -11.69 -55.77 -20.78
N ALA A 64 -11.26 -54.96 -21.74
CA ALA A 64 -12.10 -53.96 -22.38
C ALA A 64 -13.08 -54.61 -23.35
N THR A 65 -14.37 -54.31 -23.19
CA THR A 65 -15.35 -54.53 -24.26
C THR A 65 -15.37 -53.29 -25.16
N TRP A 66 -15.09 -53.45 -26.45
CA TRP A 66 -15.26 -52.38 -27.43
C TRP A 66 -15.87 -52.92 -28.72
N LYS A 67 -16.75 -52.14 -29.34
CA LYS A 67 -17.21 -52.40 -30.71
C LYS A 67 -16.39 -51.50 -31.64
N PRO A 68 -15.73 -52.04 -32.67
CA PRO A 68 -15.01 -51.22 -33.63
C PRO A 68 -16.00 -50.29 -34.33
N HIS A 69 -15.66 -48.99 -34.38
CA HIS A 69 -16.47 -47.97 -35.02
C HIS A 69 -15.56 -47.16 -35.95
N LYS A 70 -15.92 -47.10 -37.23
CA LYS A 70 -15.20 -46.26 -38.19
C LYS A 70 -15.64 -44.81 -37.99
N LEU A 71 -14.70 -43.93 -37.69
CA LEU A 71 -14.95 -42.49 -37.67
C LEU A 71 -14.26 -41.82 -38.88
N ARG A 72 -14.39 -40.50 -39.00
CA ARG A 72 -13.99 -39.74 -40.21
C ARG A 72 -12.47 -39.78 -40.43
N LEU A 73 -11.71 -39.64 -39.35
CA LEU A 73 -10.26 -39.57 -39.28
C LEU A 73 -9.66 -40.83 -38.63
N LEU A 74 -10.40 -41.50 -37.73
CA LEU A 74 -9.99 -42.78 -37.13
C LEU A 74 -10.48 -43.97 -37.97
N LYS A 75 -9.55 -44.59 -38.71
CA LYS A 75 -9.81 -45.74 -39.60
C LYS A 75 -10.01 -47.04 -38.82
N ARG A 76 -9.14 -47.32 -37.84
CA ARG A 76 -9.19 -48.54 -37.02
C ARG A 76 -8.53 -48.32 -35.67
N VAL A 77 -9.13 -48.85 -34.61
CA VAL A 77 -8.48 -48.97 -33.29
C VAL A 77 -8.49 -50.44 -32.87
N ALA A 78 -7.32 -50.97 -32.53
CA ALA A 78 -7.14 -52.34 -32.07
C ALA A 78 -6.42 -52.36 -30.73
N VAL A 79 -6.82 -53.26 -29.84
CA VAL A 79 -6.16 -53.45 -28.54
C VAL A 79 -5.51 -54.82 -28.53
N ARG A 80 -4.20 -54.87 -28.27
CA ARG A 80 -3.42 -56.11 -28.18
C ARG A 80 -2.70 -56.15 -26.83
N SER A 81 -2.85 -57.25 -26.10
CA SER A 81 -2.05 -57.47 -24.89
C SER A 81 -0.70 -58.07 -25.26
N SER A 82 0.38 -57.50 -24.73
CA SER A 82 1.76 -57.92 -24.98
C SER A 82 2.51 -58.00 -23.66
N GLY A 83 2.52 -59.19 -23.05
CA GLY A 83 3.10 -59.41 -21.72
C GLY A 83 2.36 -58.61 -20.64
N PRO A 84 3.06 -57.88 -19.75
CA PRO A 84 2.40 -57.08 -18.71
C PRO A 84 1.75 -55.79 -19.25
N ASN A 85 1.92 -55.47 -20.55
CA ASN A 85 1.48 -54.21 -21.13
C ASN A 85 0.31 -54.41 -22.09
N THR A 86 -0.50 -53.37 -22.27
CA THR A 86 -1.55 -53.35 -23.28
C THR A 86 -1.24 -52.26 -24.31
N ASN A 87 -1.22 -52.64 -25.58
CA ASN A 87 -0.97 -51.76 -26.72
C ASN A 87 -2.30 -51.43 -27.41
N ILE A 88 -2.54 -50.14 -27.63
CA ILE A 88 -3.71 -49.63 -28.35
C ILE A 88 -3.18 -49.02 -29.65
N GLU A 89 -3.39 -49.76 -30.74
CA GLU A 89 -3.05 -49.36 -32.10
C GLU A 89 -4.16 -48.47 -32.66
N VAL A 90 -3.81 -47.26 -33.09
CA VAL A 90 -4.72 -46.27 -33.66
C VAL A 90 -4.25 -45.97 -35.08
N ILE A 91 -5.03 -46.38 -36.07
CA ILE A 91 -4.77 -46.18 -37.49
C ILE A 91 -5.73 -45.10 -38.00
N THR A 92 -5.19 -44.07 -38.63
CA THR A 92 -5.93 -42.94 -39.19
C THR A 92 -6.17 -43.11 -40.69
N THR A 93 -7.15 -42.39 -41.24
CA THR A 93 -7.47 -42.42 -42.69
C THR A 93 -6.47 -41.62 -43.54
N GLN A 94 -5.80 -40.64 -42.93
CA GLN A 94 -4.84 -39.72 -43.56
C GLN A 94 -3.65 -39.42 -42.62
N ASP A 95 -2.58 -38.82 -43.14
CA ASP A 95 -1.39 -38.43 -42.36
C ASP A 95 -1.77 -37.43 -41.26
N THR A 96 -1.59 -37.80 -39.99
CA THR A 96 -2.06 -36.96 -38.87
C THR A 96 -0.88 -36.44 -38.08
N LYS A 97 -0.44 -35.20 -38.33
CA LYS A 97 0.59 -34.50 -37.53
C LYS A 97 0.03 -33.84 -36.26
N ASN A 98 -1.30 -33.65 -36.20
CA ASN A 98 -1.97 -32.90 -35.13
C ASN A 98 -2.90 -33.81 -34.32
N PHE A 99 -2.48 -34.19 -33.11
CA PHE A 99 -3.31 -34.87 -32.12
C PHE A 99 -2.98 -34.38 -30.71
N ARG A 100 -3.93 -34.54 -29.77
CA ARG A 100 -3.67 -34.31 -28.34
C ARG A 100 -4.06 -35.52 -27.52
N VAL A 101 -3.28 -35.80 -26.47
CA VAL A 101 -3.59 -36.83 -25.48
C VAL A 101 -3.49 -36.22 -24.10
N PHE A 102 -4.55 -36.32 -23.31
CA PHE A 102 -4.61 -35.75 -21.96
C PHE A 102 -5.39 -36.65 -21.01
N TRP A 103 -5.13 -36.47 -19.71
CA TRP A 103 -5.75 -37.24 -18.64
C TRP A 103 -6.82 -36.41 -17.95
N LEU A 104 -8.00 -37.01 -17.76
CA LEU A 104 -9.06 -36.45 -16.94
C LEU A 104 -9.12 -37.23 -15.63
N GLU A 105 -8.77 -36.54 -14.53
CA GLU A 105 -8.87 -37.11 -13.17
C GLU A 105 -10.32 -37.51 -12.85
N VAL A 106 -11.30 -36.77 -13.37
CA VAL A 106 -12.71 -37.10 -13.24
C VAL A 106 -13.07 -38.29 -14.16
N GLY A 107 -13.25 -39.46 -13.56
CA GLY A 107 -13.67 -40.71 -14.20
C GLY A 107 -12.52 -41.61 -14.68
N ASN A 108 -11.26 -41.28 -14.36
CA ASN A 108 -10.06 -42.04 -14.74
C ASN A 108 -9.97 -42.32 -16.25
N ARG A 109 -10.00 -41.24 -17.06
CA ARG A 109 -10.09 -41.33 -18.52
C ARG A 109 -8.87 -40.76 -19.20
N LEU A 110 -8.30 -41.53 -20.12
CA LEU A 110 -7.31 -41.06 -21.07
C LEU A 110 -8.02 -40.73 -22.38
N VAL A 111 -7.90 -39.47 -22.83
CA VAL A 111 -8.61 -38.96 -24.01
C VAL A 111 -7.60 -38.62 -25.09
N MET A 112 -7.87 -39.06 -26.31
CA MET A 112 -7.11 -38.72 -27.51
C MET A 112 -8.03 -38.07 -28.55
N ASP A 113 -7.64 -36.90 -29.04
CA ASP A 113 -8.31 -36.23 -30.16
C ASP A 113 -7.41 -36.22 -31.38
N VAL A 114 -7.94 -36.72 -32.50
CA VAL A 114 -7.27 -36.75 -33.81
C VAL A 114 -7.92 -35.70 -34.72
N MET A 115 -7.11 -34.73 -35.17
CA MET A 115 -7.55 -33.58 -35.96
C MET A 115 -7.10 -33.70 -37.43
N SER A 116 -7.76 -32.98 -38.33
CA SER A 116 -7.35 -32.88 -39.74
C SER A 116 -6.05 -32.07 -39.87
N PRO A 117 -5.17 -32.34 -40.86
CA PRO A 117 -3.96 -31.54 -41.11
C PRO A 117 -4.24 -30.06 -41.34
N ASP A 118 -5.36 -29.75 -42.00
CA ASP A 118 -5.78 -28.37 -42.32
C ASP A 118 -6.36 -27.61 -41.12
N THR A 119 -6.47 -28.26 -39.97
CA THR A 119 -6.90 -27.59 -38.73
C THR A 119 -5.70 -26.80 -38.19
N PRO A 120 -5.74 -25.45 -38.14
CA PRO A 120 -4.63 -24.65 -37.63
C PRO A 120 -4.29 -25.11 -36.21
N GLN A 121 -2.99 -25.15 -35.87
CA GLN A 121 -2.51 -25.67 -34.59
C GLN A 121 -3.24 -25.00 -33.42
N LEU A 122 -4.11 -25.76 -32.76
CA LEU A 122 -4.82 -25.34 -31.56
C LEU A 122 -3.81 -25.14 -30.43
N VAL A 123 -3.52 -23.87 -30.15
CA VAL A 123 -3.00 -23.43 -28.85
C VAL A 123 -4.00 -23.87 -27.79
N LEU A 124 -3.54 -24.61 -26.78
CA LEU A 124 -4.36 -25.07 -25.66
C LEU A 124 -4.85 -23.87 -24.85
N ALA A 125 -6.05 -23.39 -25.19
CA ALA A 125 -6.82 -22.41 -24.44
C ALA A 125 -8.31 -22.79 -24.45
N GLU A 126 -9.01 -22.61 -23.34
CA GLU A 126 -10.47 -22.49 -23.26
C GLU A 126 -10.74 -21.24 -22.37
N GLY A 127 -11.61 -20.26 -22.67
CA GLY A 127 -12.46 -19.90 -23.82
C GLY A 127 -13.14 -18.54 -23.51
N LEU A 128 -13.46 -17.72 -24.54
CA LEU A 128 -14.23 -16.46 -24.48
C LEU A 128 -15.55 -16.60 -25.29
N PRO A 129 -16.64 -15.83 -24.99
CA PRO A 129 -17.95 -15.95 -25.65
C PRO A 129 -18.03 -15.37 -27.07
N GLU A 130 -19.12 -15.72 -27.76
CA GLU A 130 -19.35 -15.78 -29.22
C GLU A 130 -19.29 -14.45 -30.01
N ASP A 131 -19.00 -13.31 -29.38
CA ASP A 131 -19.10 -11.98 -30.03
C ASP A 131 -17.73 -11.32 -30.31
N PHE A 132 -16.64 -12.04 -30.09
CA PHE A 132 -15.28 -11.51 -30.29
C PHE A 132 -14.89 -11.49 -31.78
N GLY A 133 -15.08 -10.34 -32.45
CA GLY A 133 -14.33 -9.99 -33.68
C GLY A 133 -15.10 -9.88 -35.01
N ARG A 134 -16.31 -9.30 -35.04
CA ARG A 134 -16.85 -8.78 -36.32
C ARG A 134 -16.40 -7.33 -36.53
N THR A 135 -15.89 -7.01 -37.73
CA THR A 135 -15.57 -5.65 -38.19
C THR A 135 -16.64 -5.16 -39.16
N GLU A 136 -17.26 -4.02 -38.84
CA GLU A 136 -17.96 -3.19 -39.84
C GLU A 136 -16.92 -2.48 -40.72
N LEU A 137 -17.17 -2.49 -42.03
CA LEU A 137 -16.47 -1.69 -43.03
C LEU A 137 -16.90 -0.22 -42.87
N GLN A 138 -15.94 0.70 -42.80
CA GLN A 138 -16.15 2.09 -43.21
C GLN A 138 -14.90 2.65 -43.89
N GLU A 139 -15.16 3.35 -44.99
CA GLU A 139 -14.24 3.83 -46.01
C GLU A 139 -13.32 4.96 -45.53
N ALA A 140 -12.19 5.11 -46.23
CA ALA A 140 -11.19 6.16 -46.05
C ALA A 140 -11.69 7.53 -46.51
N PRO A 141 -10.96 8.60 -46.14
CA PRO A 141 -10.44 9.45 -47.20
C PRO A 141 -8.92 9.63 -47.11
N GLU A 142 -8.33 9.75 -48.30
CA GLU A 142 -6.93 10.09 -48.59
C GLU A 142 -6.52 11.44 -47.99
N VAL A 143 -5.22 11.65 -47.75
CA VAL A 143 -4.44 12.79 -48.29
C VAL A 143 -2.94 12.68 -47.92
N ALA A 144 -2.14 12.90 -48.98
CA ALA A 144 -0.79 13.45 -49.10
C ALA A 144 0.44 12.76 -48.50
N SER A 145 1.25 12.29 -49.45
CA SER A 145 2.71 12.17 -49.42
C SER A 145 3.43 13.49 -49.16
N GLU A 146 4.45 13.46 -48.29
CA GLU A 146 5.60 14.35 -48.37
C GLU A 146 6.91 13.57 -48.18
N GLN A 147 7.78 13.66 -49.20
CA GLN A 147 9.18 13.30 -49.14
C GLN A 147 9.99 14.44 -48.53
N VAL A 148 10.77 14.19 -47.48
CA VAL A 148 11.96 15.00 -47.09
C VAL A 148 12.94 14.05 -46.36
N SER A 149 13.95 13.50 -47.05
CA SER A 149 15.32 14.02 -47.23
C SER A 149 16.21 14.07 -45.97
N ASN A 150 17.41 13.48 -46.12
CA ASN A 150 18.64 13.67 -45.35
C ASN A 150 18.68 13.24 -43.87
N ALA A 151 19.03 11.96 -43.66
CA ALA A 151 19.60 11.48 -42.40
C ALA A 151 20.96 12.15 -42.12
N LYS A 152 20.97 13.18 -41.28
CA LYS A 152 22.20 13.69 -40.64
C LYS A 152 22.69 12.68 -39.61
N ALA A 153 23.98 12.36 -39.66
CA ALA A 153 24.65 11.55 -38.65
C ALA A 153 24.45 12.13 -37.24
N PHE A 154 23.92 11.31 -36.34
CA PHE A 154 23.71 11.65 -34.93
C PHE A 154 25.06 11.91 -34.25
N LYS A 155 25.24 13.11 -33.69
CA LYS A 155 26.36 13.44 -32.79
C LYS A 155 25.97 13.01 -31.36
N PRO A 156 26.81 12.24 -30.66
CA PRO A 156 26.53 11.86 -29.27
C PRO A 156 26.47 13.13 -28.40
N PHE A 157 25.37 13.29 -27.64
CA PHE A 157 25.26 14.34 -26.63
C PHE A 157 26.20 14.04 -25.45
N GLU A 158 26.98 15.04 -25.03
CA GLU A 158 27.66 15.02 -23.74
C GLU A 158 26.61 15.20 -22.64
N VAL A 159 26.27 14.12 -21.94
CA VAL A 159 25.37 14.20 -20.79
C VAL A 159 26.21 14.66 -19.59
N ASN A 160 26.18 15.95 -19.29
CA ASN A 160 26.73 16.50 -18.04
C ASN A 160 25.81 16.11 -16.87
N VAL A 161 25.98 14.90 -16.33
CA VAL A 161 25.25 14.42 -15.13
C VAL A 161 25.99 14.73 -13.82
N LEU A 162 27.15 15.40 -13.85
CA LEU A 162 28.03 15.49 -12.67
C LEU A 162 28.12 16.86 -11.97
N GLU A 163 27.20 17.81 -12.20
CA GLU A 163 27.31 19.15 -11.59
C GLU A 163 26.19 19.56 -10.61
N GLN A 164 25.28 18.67 -10.24
CA GLN A 164 24.33 18.95 -9.15
C GLN A 164 24.72 18.12 -7.92
N ASP A 165 25.20 18.84 -6.90
CA ASP A 165 25.65 18.39 -5.57
C ASP A 165 27.12 17.92 -5.43
N ARG A 166 28.03 18.91 -5.37
CA ARG A 166 29.25 18.82 -4.55
C ARG A 166 29.43 20.12 -3.75
N PRO A 167 29.51 20.08 -2.41
CA PRO A 167 29.99 21.23 -1.65
C PRO A 167 31.50 21.40 -1.86
N ASN A 168 31.91 22.67 -1.97
CA ASN A 168 33.24 23.20 -2.24
C ASN A 168 34.42 22.42 -1.62
N LEU A 169 35.36 21.99 -2.46
CA LEU A 169 36.79 21.77 -2.14
C LEU A 169 37.64 22.15 -3.37
N GLY A 170 38.73 22.88 -3.14
CA GLY A 170 39.57 23.61 -4.12
C GLY A 170 40.43 22.78 -5.09
N PRO A 171 41.54 23.34 -5.62
CA PRO A 171 41.63 23.78 -7.02
C PRO A 171 41.95 22.68 -8.04
N LYS A 172 41.48 22.96 -9.25
CA LYS A 172 41.53 22.18 -10.50
C LYS A 172 42.95 21.72 -10.87
N VAL A 173 43.13 20.41 -11.05
CA VAL A 173 44.17 19.86 -11.93
C VAL A 173 43.54 19.60 -13.30
N VAL A 174 43.73 20.53 -14.22
CA VAL A 174 43.35 20.38 -15.63
C VAL A 174 44.33 19.42 -16.30
N LYS A 175 43.94 18.15 -16.50
CA LYS A 175 44.57 17.31 -17.52
C LYS A 175 43.74 17.38 -18.79
N LYS A 176 44.27 18.09 -19.79
CA LYS A 176 43.74 18.19 -21.16
C LYS A 176 43.50 16.80 -21.73
N ILE A 177 42.25 16.55 -22.14
CA ILE A 177 41.85 15.40 -22.95
C ILE A 177 42.21 15.73 -24.41
N PRO A 178 42.99 14.90 -25.12
CA PRO A 178 43.25 15.15 -26.54
C PRO A 178 42.00 14.86 -27.38
N LYS A 179 41.70 15.78 -28.30
CA LYS A 179 40.62 15.71 -29.30
C LYS A 179 40.84 14.58 -30.30
N SER A 180 39.72 14.17 -30.91
CA SER A 180 39.55 13.18 -31.98
C SER A 180 40.69 13.11 -32.98
N ILE A 181 41.24 11.91 -33.18
CA ILE A 181 42.01 11.57 -34.39
C ILE A 181 41.00 11.08 -35.43
N SER A 182 41.07 11.71 -36.60
CA SER A 182 40.28 11.44 -37.80
C SER A 182 40.32 9.96 -38.19
N SER A 183 39.18 9.46 -38.66
CA SER A 183 38.98 8.14 -39.23
C SER A 183 39.84 7.96 -40.50
N ALA A 184 40.83 7.07 -40.44
CA ALA A 184 41.41 6.46 -41.64
C ALA A 184 40.87 5.04 -41.79
N PRO A 185 40.50 4.60 -43.00
CA PRO A 185 40.06 3.22 -43.24
C PRO A 185 41.26 2.29 -43.13
N LEU A 186 41.38 1.56 -42.03
CA LEU A 186 42.33 0.46 -41.92
C LEU A 186 41.74 -0.75 -42.67
N ALA A 187 42.07 -0.83 -43.96
CA ALA A 187 42.22 -2.09 -44.64
C ALA A 187 43.35 -2.86 -43.95
N SER A 188 43.02 -3.68 -42.95
CA SER A 188 43.93 -4.71 -42.49
C SER A 188 43.93 -5.82 -43.54
N LYS A 189 45.06 -5.94 -44.25
CA LYS A 189 45.42 -7.16 -44.98
C LYS A 189 45.24 -8.36 -44.03
N PRO A 190 44.73 -9.51 -44.50
CA PRO A 190 44.61 -10.70 -43.68
C PRO A 190 46.01 -11.06 -43.16
N SER A 191 46.19 -10.99 -41.85
CA SER A 191 47.36 -11.52 -41.17
C SER A 191 47.36 -13.04 -41.37
N THR A 192 48.15 -13.47 -42.34
CA THR A 192 48.79 -14.77 -42.46
C THR A 192 48.13 -15.87 -41.59
N GLU A 193 47.24 -16.65 -42.23
CA GLU A 193 46.95 -18.00 -41.77
C GLU A 193 48.29 -18.69 -41.50
N LYS A 194 48.61 -18.89 -40.20
CA LYS A 194 49.72 -19.75 -39.81
C LYS A 194 49.52 -21.08 -40.52
N SER A 195 50.52 -21.49 -41.29
CA SER A 195 50.59 -22.77 -41.99
C SER A 195 49.97 -23.87 -41.13
N PRO A 196 49.18 -24.80 -41.70
CA PRO A 196 48.56 -25.88 -40.92
C PRO A 196 49.64 -26.55 -40.09
N VAL A 197 49.45 -26.58 -38.77
CA VAL A 197 50.33 -27.31 -37.85
C VAL A 197 50.46 -28.72 -38.44
N LYS A 198 51.65 -29.10 -38.91
CA LYS A 198 51.87 -30.44 -39.47
C LYS A 198 51.59 -31.43 -38.34
N MET A 199 50.44 -32.10 -38.43
CA MET A 199 49.98 -33.09 -37.47
C MET A 199 50.25 -34.48 -38.03
N SER A 200 50.75 -35.38 -37.18
CA SER A 200 50.67 -36.81 -37.48
C SER A 200 49.20 -37.26 -37.57
N LYS A 201 48.93 -38.35 -38.30
CA LYS A 201 47.58 -38.94 -38.38
C LYS A 201 46.99 -39.23 -36.98
N ALA A 202 47.84 -39.64 -36.04
CA ALA A 202 47.46 -39.92 -34.66
C ALA A 202 47.08 -38.65 -33.88
N GLU A 203 47.83 -37.55 -34.05
CA GLU A 203 47.50 -36.25 -33.46
C GLU A 203 46.21 -35.68 -34.04
N ALA A 204 46.02 -35.76 -35.36
CA ALA A 204 44.81 -35.28 -36.02
C ALA A 204 43.55 -36.02 -35.51
N LEU A 205 43.63 -37.34 -35.35
CA LEU A 205 42.52 -38.15 -34.80
C LEU A 205 42.22 -37.78 -33.34
N ALA A 206 43.25 -37.67 -32.50
CA ALA A 206 43.08 -37.32 -31.09
C ALA A 206 42.56 -35.87 -30.94
N TYR A 207 43.02 -34.95 -31.77
CA TYR A 207 42.53 -33.58 -31.81
C TYR A 207 41.06 -33.51 -32.26
N GLY A 208 40.67 -34.27 -33.29
CA GLY A 208 39.27 -34.39 -33.72
C GLY A 208 38.35 -34.90 -32.60
N ARG A 209 38.81 -35.85 -31.78
CA ARG A 209 38.08 -36.32 -30.60
C ARG A 209 37.87 -35.24 -29.54
N ILE A 210 38.81 -34.29 -29.39
CA ILE A 210 38.69 -33.15 -28.46
C ILE A 210 37.66 -32.12 -28.93
N LEU A 211 37.53 -31.93 -30.25
CA LEU A 211 36.55 -30.99 -30.83
C LEU A 211 35.09 -31.47 -30.66
N GLY A 212 34.85 -32.79 -30.60
CA GLY A 212 33.53 -33.36 -30.37
C GLY A 212 32.85 -32.84 -29.08
N PRO A 213 33.47 -32.99 -27.90
CA PRO A 213 32.97 -32.48 -26.63
C PRO A 213 32.62 -30.98 -26.62
N GLN A 214 33.31 -30.15 -27.42
CA GLN A 214 33.01 -28.74 -27.55
C GLN A 214 31.62 -28.50 -28.17
N ASN A 215 31.26 -29.30 -29.18
CA ASN A 215 30.00 -29.20 -29.90
C ASN A 215 28.83 -29.79 -29.10
N PHE A 216 29.07 -30.85 -28.32
CA PHE A 216 28.05 -31.52 -27.51
C PHE A 216 27.94 -31.01 -26.06
N ARG A 217 28.69 -29.96 -25.70
CA ARG A 217 28.77 -29.39 -24.34
C ARG A 217 29.27 -30.38 -23.27
N GLU A 218 30.04 -31.40 -23.67
CA GLU A 218 30.65 -32.40 -22.77
C GLU A 218 32.00 -31.89 -22.22
N TYR A 219 32.01 -30.73 -21.57
CA TYR A 219 33.25 -30.01 -21.24
C TYR A 219 34.21 -30.79 -20.33
N GLU A 220 33.71 -31.58 -19.38
CA GLU A 220 34.56 -32.42 -18.51
C GLU A 220 35.31 -33.49 -19.31
N ARG A 221 34.62 -34.16 -20.24
CA ARG A 221 35.22 -35.11 -21.16
C ARG A 221 36.25 -34.44 -22.07
N GLY A 222 35.94 -33.22 -22.53
CA GLY A 222 36.86 -32.40 -23.30
C GLY A 222 38.17 -32.14 -22.56
N VAL A 223 38.11 -31.80 -21.26
CA VAL A 223 39.30 -31.63 -20.42
C VAL A 223 40.09 -32.92 -20.30
N HIS A 224 39.43 -34.06 -20.04
CA HIS A 224 40.10 -35.37 -19.95
C HIS A 224 40.83 -35.75 -21.24
N LEU A 225 40.21 -35.53 -22.41
CA LEU A 225 40.82 -35.81 -23.71
C LEU A 225 42.00 -34.88 -24.00
N ILE A 226 41.95 -33.62 -23.55
CA ILE A 226 43.10 -32.72 -23.63
C ILE A 226 44.25 -33.24 -22.76
N ASP A 227 43.98 -33.67 -21.53
CA ASP A 227 45.02 -34.17 -20.63
C ASP A 227 45.66 -35.46 -21.17
N GLU A 228 44.88 -36.36 -21.76
CA GLU A 228 45.37 -37.56 -22.46
C GLU A 228 46.27 -37.17 -23.65
N PHE A 229 45.82 -36.22 -24.47
CA PHE A 229 46.58 -35.74 -25.62
C PHE A 229 47.92 -35.15 -25.19
N LEU A 230 47.92 -34.26 -24.19
CA LEU A 230 49.13 -33.59 -23.71
C LEU A 230 50.12 -34.55 -23.04
N LYS A 231 49.64 -35.67 -22.48
CA LYS A 231 50.48 -36.75 -21.95
C LYS A 231 51.09 -37.59 -23.08
N LYS A 232 50.31 -37.91 -24.11
CA LYS A 232 50.73 -38.77 -25.23
C LYS A 232 51.61 -38.06 -26.26
N PHE A 233 51.38 -36.76 -26.47
CA PHE A 233 52.08 -35.93 -27.47
C PHE A 233 52.68 -34.66 -26.82
N PRO A 234 53.65 -34.79 -25.90
CA PRO A 234 54.13 -33.67 -25.08
C PRO A 234 54.82 -32.55 -25.90
N ARG A 235 55.39 -32.88 -27.07
CA ARG A 235 56.08 -31.95 -27.98
C ARG A 235 55.21 -31.48 -29.17
N SER A 236 53.89 -31.74 -29.13
CA SER A 236 53.00 -31.37 -30.23
C SER A 236 52.90 -29.86 -30.42
N GLY A 237 52.87 -29.39 -31.67
CA GLY A 237 52.60 -27.99 -32.01
C GLY A 237 51.19 -27.52 -31.60
N LEU A 238 50.27 -28.44 -31.28
CA LEU A 238 48.93 -28.13 -30.77
C LEU A 238 48.90 -27.76 -29.29
N ARG A 239 50.01 -27.94 -28.55
CA ARG A 239 50.06 -27.78 -27.10
C ARG A 239 49.57 -26.40 -26.63
N GLU A 240 50.02 -25.32 -27.28
CA GLU A 240 49.57 -23.94 -26.99
C GLU A 240 48.04 -23.83 -27.08
N LYS A 241 47.48 -24.28 -28.19
CA LYS A 241 46.03 -24.23 -28.48
C LYS A 241 45.23 -25.07 -27.49
N LEU A 242 45.72 -26.25 -27.13
CA LEU A 242 45.04 -27.17 -26.23
C LEU A 242 45.06 -26.70 -24.77
N LEU A 243 46.17 -26.12 -24.31
CA LEU A 243 46.22 -25.52 -22.97
C LEU A 243 45.25 -24.34 -22.83
N PHE A 244 45.14 -23.51 -23.86
CA PHE A 244 44.15 -22.44 -23.89
C PHE A 244 42.71 -22.98 -23.95
N MET A 245 42.45 -23.99 -24.79
CA MET A 245 41.15 -24.65 -24.93
C MET A 245 40.70 -25.35 -23.64
N ARG A 246 41.64 -25.90 -22.86
CA ARG A 246 41.34 -26.47 -21.54
C ARG A 246 40.73 -25.44 -20.60
N GLY A 247 41.28 -24.22 -20.57
CA GLY A 247 40.71 -23.10 -19.83
C GLY A 247 39.30 -22.73 -20.33
N ASP A 248 39.06 -22.79 -21.65
CA ASP A 248 37.73 -22.55 -22.23
C ASP A 248 36.68 -23.57 -21.82
N PHE A 249 37.04 -24.85 -21.72
CA PHE A 249 36.12 -25.87 -21.21
C PHE A 249 35.75 -25.61 -19.75
N TYR A 250 36.71 -25.26 -18.89
CA TYR A 250 36.38 -24.89 -17.51
C TYR A 250 35.52 -23.63 -17.42
N LEU A 251 35.83 -22.59 -18.19
CA LEU A 251 35.02 -21.37 -18.25
C LEU A 251 33.60 -21.66 -18.77
N SER A 252 33.44 -22.57 -19.72
CA SER A 252 32.12 -22.96 -20.24
C SER A 252 31.29 -23.70 -19.18
N MET A 253 31.92 -24.52 -18.34
CA MET A 253 31.25 -25.11 -17.17
C MET A 253 30.82 -24.06 -16.15
N MET A 254 31.62 -23.02 -15.92
CA MET A 254 31.22 -21.92 -15.04
C MET A 254 30.01 -21.15 -15.59
N ARG A 255 29.94 -20.94 -16.91
CA ARG A 255 28.77 -20.33 -17.56
C ARG A 255 27.49 -21.15 -17.40
N LEU A 256 27.61 -22.46 -17.23
CA LEU A 256 26.49 -23.37 -16.91
C LEU A 256 26.18 -23.42 -15.40
N GLY A 257 26.78 -22.56 -14.58
CA GLY A 257 26.51 -22.44 -13.14
C GLY A 257 27.46 -23.24 -12.24
N ASN A 258 28.49 -23.90 -12.77
CA ASN A 258 29.45 -24.64 -11.95
C ASN A 258 30.56 -23.72 -11.42
N SER A 259 30.24 -22.88 -10.44
CA SER A 259 31.17 -21.91 -9.82
C SER A 259 32.39 -22.56 -9.18
N ALA A 260 32.29 -23.82 -8.73
CA ALA A 260 33.41 -24.59 -8.16
C ALA A 260 34.58 -24.78 -9.14
N LYS A 261 34.37 -24.62 -10.46
CA LYS A 261 35.43 -24.68 -11.47
C LYS A 261 36.25 -23.39 -11.59
N LEU A 262 36.02 -22.36 -10.75
CA LEU A 262 36.78 -21.11 -10.76
C LEU A 262 38.29 -21.38 -10.67
N TYR A 263 38.74 -22.11 -9.65
CA TYR A 263 40.16 -22.39 -9.45
C TYR A 263 40.77 -23.14 -10.62
N ALA A 264 40.08 -24.16 -11.15
CA ALA A 264 40.52 -24.93 -12.31
C ALA A 264 40.65 -24.08 -13.58
N THR A 265 39.71 -23.14 -13.78
CA THR A 265 39.72 -22.18 -14.89
C THR A 265 40.94 -21.26 -14.78
N LEU A 266 41.12 -20.62 -13.62
CA LEU A 266 42.22 -19.70 -13.38
C LEU A 266 43.58 -20.41 -13.50
N ASN A 267 43.73 -21.61 -12.93
CA ASN A 267 44.98 -22.37 -13.00
C ASN A 267 45.32 -22.77 -14.45
N SER A 268 44.32 -23.15 -15.26
CA SER A 268 44.54 -23.51 -16.67
C SER A 268 45.07 -22.32 -17.49
N PHE A 269 44.48 -21.13 -17.31
CA PHE A 269 44.96 -19.93 -17.98
C PHE A 269 46.30 -19.43 -17.41
N LYS A 270 46.53 -19.50 -16.09
CA LYS A 270 47.84 -19.18 -15.49
C LYS A 270 48.95 -20.07 -16.04
N ARG A 271 48.68 -21.37 -16.18
CA ARG A 271 49.62 -22.33 -16.79
C ARG A 271 49.89 -21.98 -18.25
N PHE A 272 48.85 -21.65 -19.03
CA PHE A 272 49.01 -21.19 -20.41
C PHE A 272 49.91 -19.96 -20.51
N ILE A 273 49.67 -18.93 -19.69
CA ILE A 273 50.47 -17.69 -19.69
C ILE A 273 51.92 -17.96 -19.27
N LYS A 274 52.14 -18.87 -18.31
CA LYS A 274 53.48 -19.28 -17.86
C LYS A 274 54.25 -20.03 -18.95
N GLU A 275 53.60 -20.96 -19.66
CA GLU A 275 54.24 -21.75 -20.72
C GLU A 275 54.37 -20.99 -22.05
N TYR A 276 53.50 -20.02 -22.33
CA TYR A 276 53.45 -19.24 -23.58
C TYR A 276 53.31 -17.73 -23.36
N PRO A 277 54.27 -17.06 -22.69
CA PRO A 277 54.15 -15.66 -22.28
C PRO A 277 54.06 -14.66 -23.45
N HIS A 278 54.57 -15.02 -24.62
CA HIS A 278 54.56 -14.18 -25.84
C HIS A 278 53.44 -14.55 -26.83
N SER A 279 52.52 -15.44 -26.45
CA SER A 279 51.40 -15.81 -27.33
C SER A 279 50.45 -14.62 -27.54
N SER A 280 49.94 -14.46 -28.76
CA SER A 280 48.91 -13.48 -29.09
C SER A 280 47.58 -13.74 -28.36
N LEU A 281 47.40 -14.91 -27.75
CA LEU A 281 46.22 -15.26 -26.97
C LEU A 281 46.30 -14.84 -25.50
N VAL A 282 47.45 -14.36 -25.01
CA VAL A 282 47.63 -13.95 -23.60
C VAL A 282 46.65 -12.84 -23.16
N PRO A 283 46.41 -11.76 -23.94
CA PRO A 283 45.40 -10.76 -23.58
C PRO A 283 44.00 -11.38 -23.43
N ARG A 284 43.66 -12.32 -24.30
CA ARG A 284 42.39 -13.05 -24.25
C ARG A 284 42.31 -13.99 -23.06
N ALA A 285 43.44 -14.55 -22.61
CA ALA A 285 43.53 -15.34 -21.38
C ALA A 285 43.21 -14.47 -20.15
N TYR A 286 43.81 -13.29 -20.02
CA TYR A 286 43.49 -12.35 -18.93
C TYR A 286 42.01 -11.95 -18.92
N LEU A 287 41.44 -11.63 -20.09
CA LEU A 287 40.01 -11.33 -20.20
C LEU A 287 39.13 -12.50 -19.76
N LYS A 288 39.49 -13.73 -20.14
CA LYS A 288 38.76 -14.94 -19.74
C LYS A 288 38.90 -15.25 -18.25
N MET A 289 40.06 -14.97 -17.66
CA MET A 289 40.27 -15.05 -16.21
C MET A 289 39.40 -14.02 -15.48
N ALA A 290 39.30 -12.79 -15.98
CA ALA A 290 38.41 -11.79 -15.41
C ALA A 290 36.94 -12.22 -15.46
N ARG A 291 36.50 -12.77 -16.60
CA ARG A 291 35.15 -13.36 -16.76
C ARG A 291 34.92 -14.52 -15.80
N ALA A 292 35.91 -15.39 -15.63
CA ALA A 292 35.83 -16.51 -14.68
C ALA A 292 35.66 -16.00 -13.25
N SER A 293 36.52 -15.07 -12.81
CA SER A 293 36.44 -14.45 -11.49
C SER A 293 35.09 -13.75 -11.29
N ARG A 294 34.58 -13.01 -12.28
CA ARG A 294 33.23 -12.42 -12.22
C ARG A 294 32.12 -13.45 -12.05
N LEU A 295 32.18 -14.58 -12.78
CA LEU A 295 31.20 -15.66 -12.65
C LEU A 295 31.31 -16.40 -11.32
N GLY A 296 32.49 -16.43 -10.72
CA GLY A 296 32.73 -16.95 -9.37
C GLY A 296 32.56 -15.90 -8.26
N GLU A 297 31.96 -14.74 -8.57
CA GLU A 297 31.72 -13.62 -7.65
C GLU A 297 32.97 -12.98 -7.01
N ASP A 298 34.16 -13.32 -7.52
CA ASP A 298 35.45 -12.70 -7.18
C ASP A 298 35.63 -11.41 -8.01
N TYR A 299 34.90 -10.36 -7.65
CA TYR A 299 34.90 -9.10 -8.39
C TYR A 299 36.25 -8.35 -8.32
N TYR A 300 36.96 -8.45 -7.19
CA TYR A 300 38.27 -7.82 -7.03
C TYR A 300 39.34 -8.54 -7.86
N GLY A 301 39.36 -9.89 -7.87
CA GLY A 301 40.26 -10.64 -8.75
C GLY A 301 39.96 -10.40 -10.22
N ALA A 302 38.69 -10.27 -10.59
CA ALA A 302 38.30 -9.89 -11.94
C ALA A 302 38.91 -8.53 -12.35
N MET A 303 38.83 -7.55 -11.45
CA MET A 303 39.42 -6.23 -11.64
C MET A 303 40.95 -6.29 -11.78
N SER A 304 41.64 -7.10 -10.97
CA SER A 304 43.10 -7.29 -11.06
C SER A 304 43.52 -7.81 -12.43
N TYR A 305 42.84 -8.82 -12.97
CA TYR A 305 43.17 -9.36 -14.30
C TYR A 305 42.88 -8.37 -15.43
N LEU A 306 41.83 -7.55 -15.30
CA LEU A 306 41.52 -6.49 -16.27
C LEU A 306 42.56 -5.37 -16.22
N ASN A 307 43.01 -4.97 -15.04
CA ASN A 307 44.06 -3.96 -14.89
C ASN A 307 45.38 -4.45 -15.50
N LEU A 308 45.77 -5.71 -15.23
CA LEU A 308 46.95 -6.32 -15.87
C LEU A 308 46.82 -6.34 -17.40
N LEU A 309 45.62 -6.58 -17.94
CA LEU A 309 45.35 -6.51 -19.37
C LEU A 309 45.57 -5.10 -19.91
N PHE A 310 44.98 -4.09 -19.27
CA PHE A 310 45.09 -2.69 -19.69
C PHE A 310 46.50 -2.12 -19.56
N GLU A 311 47.26 -2.51 -18.53
CA GLU A 311 48.64 -2.04 -18.33
C GLU A 311 49.62 -2.63 -19.35
N ARG A 312 49.44 -3.89 -19.72
CA ARG A 312 50.43 -4.65 -20.51
C ARG A 312 50.08 -4.72 -21.99
N TYR A 313 48.82 -4.56 -22.36
CA TYR A 313 48.35 -4.78 -23.74
C TYR A 313 47.49 -3.63 -24.25
N HIS A 314 47.94 -3.03 -25.35
CA HIS A 314 47.33 -1.85 -25.97
C HIS A 314 46.66 -2.16 -27.32
N GLY A 315 46.56 -3.44 -27.69
CA GLY A 315 45.98 -3.86 -28.97
C GLY A 315 44.50 -3.55 -29.05
N GLN A 316 44.08 -2.83 -30.11
CA GLN A 316 42.71 -2.29 -30.23
C GLN A 316 41.61 -3.36 -30.29
N GLU A 317 41.92 -4.59 -30.71
CA GLU A 317 40.94 -5.67 -30.87
C GLU A 317 40.42 -6.23 -29.53
N ILE A 318 41.23 -6.24 -28.47
CA ILE A 318 40.83 -6.83 -27.18
C ILE A 318 40.18 -5.79 -26.24
N LEU A 319 40.46 -4.50 -26.44
CA LEU A 319 40.03 -3.42 -25.56
C LEU A 319 38.50 -3.28 -25.44
N PRO A 320 37.67 -3.39 -26.49
CA PRO A 320 36.21 -3.29 -26.35
C PRO A 320 35.67 -4.33 -25.36
N ALA A 321 36.17 -5.56 -25.43
CA ALA A 321 35.78 -6.65 -24.55
C ALA A 321 36.29 -6.47 -23.12
N ALA A 322 37.49 -5.93 -22.94
CA ALA A 322 38.02 -5.60 -21.62
C ALA A 322 37.23 -4.47 -20.94
N TYR A 323 36.92 -3.38 -21.66
CA TYR A 323 36.10 -2.28 -21.14
C TYR A 323 34.69 -2.76 -20.80
N LEU A 324 34.05 -3.55 -21.69
CA LEU A 324 32.73 -4.10 -21.42
C LEU A 324 32.73 -4.96 -20.14
N GLU A 325 33.67 -5.90 -20.00
CA GLU A 325 33.72 -6.74 -18.80
C GLU A 325 34.00 -5.94 -17.53
N ARG A 326 34.89 -4.93 -17.58
CA ARG A 326 35.13 -4.06 -16.43
C ARG A 326 33.90 -3.25 -16.04
N GLY A 327 33.15 -2.74 -17.02
CA GLY A 327 31.87 -2.09 -16.79
C GLY A 327 30.87 -3.01 -16.07
N ILE A 328 30.74 -4.27 -16.50
CA ILE A 328 29.88 -5.26 -15.83
C ILE A 328 30.37 -5.56 -14.41
N VAL A 329 31.68 -5.65 -14.18
CA VAL A 329 32.24 -5.82 -12.82
C VAL A 329 31.94 -4.61 -11.94
N TYR A 330 32.05 -3.38 -12.47
CA TYR A 330 31.69 -2.17 -11.74
C TYR A 330 30.21 -2.14 -11.36
N GLU A 331 29.29 -2.61 -12.23
CA GLU A 331 27.87 -2.76 -11.86
C GLU A 331 27.69 -3.70 -10.67
N LYS A 332 28.41 -4.83 -10.65
CA LYS A 332 28.37 -5.78 -9.52
C LYS A 332 28.93 -5.22 -8.23
N LEU A 333 29.88 -4.29 -8.32
CA LEU A 333 30.42 -3.54 -7.19
C LEU A 333 29.59 -2.30 -6.81
N GLN A 334 28.42 -2.10 -7.44
CA GLN A 334 27.55 -0.92 -7.24
C GLN A 334 28.20 0.42 -7.60
N LEU A 335 29.25 0.41 -8.43
CA LEU A 335 29.96 1.60 -8.93
C LEU A 335 29.39 2.04 -10.28
N ALA A 336 28.11 2.45 -10.27
CA ALA A 336 27.33 2.69 -11.49
C ALA A 336 27.94 3.74 -12.45
N ASP A 337 28.51 4.82 -11.91
CA ASP A 337 29.08 5.89 -12.75
C ASP A 337 30.34 5.41 -13.50
N LYS A 338 31.19 4.61 -12.84
CA LYS A 338 32.36 3.98 -13.48
C LYS A 338 31.97 2.95 -14.53
N ALA A 339 30.90 2.19 -14.28
CA ALA A 339 30.36 1.26 -15.27
C ALA A 339 29.90 2.01 -16.53
N PHE A 340 29.18 3.11 -16.34
CA PHE A 340 28.74 3.98 -17.44
C PHE A 340 29.94 4.53 -18.24
N GLU A 341 31.00 4.98 -17.60
CA GLU A 341 32.22 5.47 -18.29
C GLU A 341 32.83 4.40 -19.20
N ASP A 342 32.96 3.16 -18.72
CA ASP A 342 33.50 2.04 -19.50
C ASP A 342 32.57 1.65 -20.66
N PHE A 343 31.26 1.59 -20.44
CA PHE A 343 30.30 1.33 -21.53
C PHE A 343 30.31 2.44 -22.58
N ASN A 344 30.34 3.70 -22.15
CA ASN A 344 30.43 4.85 -23.04
C ASN A 344 31.74 4.84 -23.83
N THR A 345 32.84 4.40 -23.22
CA THR A 345 34.12 4.21 -23.90
C THR A 345 34.01 3.20 -25.03
N VAL A 346 33.35 2.05 -24.81
CA VAL A 346 33.07 1.07 -25.87
C VAL A 346 32.27 1.69 -27.01
N VAL A 347 31.19 2.40 -26.69
CA VAL A 347 30.30 2.98 -27.71
C VAL A 347 30.98 4.10 -28.51
N ARG A 348 31.76 4.98 -27.87
CA ARG A 348 32.40 6.12 -28.54
C ARG A 348 33.65 5.73 -29.32
N ARG A 349 34.49 4.85 -28.78
CA ARG A 349 35.78 4.47 -29.40
C ARG A 349 35.67 3.25 -30.29
N PHE A 350 34.72 2.36 -30.01
CA PHE A 350 34.57 1.08 -30.70
C PHE A 350 33.11 0.83 -31.15
N PRO A 351 32.49 1.77 -31.90
CA PRO A 351 31.07 1.72 -32.23
C PRO A 351 30.65 0.50 -33.06
N MET A 352 31.57 -0.10 -33.80
CA MET A 352 31.36 -1.28 -34.66
C MET A 352 31.81 -2.61 -34.03
N SER A 353 32.29 -2.60 -32.78
CA SER A 353 32.68 -3.83 -32.08
C SER A 353 31.48 -4.70 -31.72
N ALA A 354 31.69 -6.01 -31.58
CA ALA A 354 30.65 -6.96 -31.17
C ALA A 354 30.09 -6.63 -29.77
N GLU A 355 30.91 -6.00 -28.93
CA GLU A 355 30.59 -5.55 -27.57
C GLU A 355 29.69 -4.31 -27.54
N SER A 356 29.61 -3.58 -28.65
CA SER A 356 28.97 -2.27 -28.71
C SER A 356 27.48 -2.33 -28.40
N ALA A 357 26.77 -3.39 -28.80
CA ALA A 357 25.36 -3.58 -28.47
C ALA A 357 25.14 -3.79 -26.96
N ARG A 358 25.98 -4.61 -26.32
CA ARG A 358 25.89 -4.88 -24.88
C ARG A 358 26.27 -3.65 -24.05
N ALA A 359 27.25 -2.86 -24.50
CA ALA A 359 27.60 -1.60 -23.86
C ALA A 359 26.45 -0.58 -23.92
N ARG A 360 25.76 -0.45 -25.07
CA ARG A 360 24.54 0.37 -25.18
C ARG A 360 23.45 -0.10 -24.22
N LEU A 361 23.28 -1.40 -24.05
CA LEU A 361 22.32 -1.95 -23.09
C LEU A 361 22.68 -1.57 -21.64
N GLY A 362 23.98 -1.60 -21.29
CA GLY A 362 24.47 -1.12 -20.00
C GLY A 362 24.20 0.37 -19.77
N ILE A 363 24.37 1.21 -20.79
CA ILE A 363 24.00 2.63 -20.73
C ILE A 363 22.49 2.81 -20.52
N ALA A 364 21.65 2.08 -21.26
CA ALA A 364 20.21 2.11 -21.07
C ALA A 364 19.81 1.66 -19.65
N GLN A 365 20.47 0.66 -19.09
CA GLN A 365 20.24 0.17 -17.73
C GLN A 365 20.61 1.24 -16.68
N TYR A 366 21.73 1.93 -16.88
CA TYR A 366 22.15 3.05 -16.03
C TYR A 366 21.09 4.17 -16.04
N LEU A 367 20.63 4.59 -17.22
CA LEU A 367 19.63 5.65 -17.36
C LEU A 367 18.28 5.24 -16.76
N HIS A 368 17.85 3.99 -16.97
CA HIS A 368 16.67 3.44 -16.32
C HIS A 368 16.76 3.53 -14.79
N ASN A 369 17.89 3.13 -14.21
CA ASN A 369 18.09 3.17 -12.77
C ASN A 369 18.14 4.60 -12.20
N LYS A 370 18.56 5.59 -12.99
CA LYS A 370 18.50 7.02 -12.65
C LYS A 370 17.11 7.64 -12.84
N GLY A 371 16.13 6.88 -13.32
CA GLY A 371 14.77 7.35 -13.59
C GLY A 371 14.61 8.10 -14.92
N LEU A 372 15.64 8.13 -15.76
CA LEU A 372 15.65 8.80 -17.07
C LEU A 372 15.08 7.87 -18.15
N TYR A 373 13.82 7.47 -17.99
CA TYR A 373 13.19 6.41 -18.79
C TYR A 373 13.07 6.74 -20.28
N GLN A 374 12.85 8.02 -20.63
CA GLN A 374 12.78 8.46 -22.03
C GLN A 374 14.14 8.36 -22.72
N GLU A 375 15.22 8.71 -22.01
CA GLU A 375 16.58 8.60 -22.56
C GLU A 375 17.00 7.14 -22.69
N ALA A 376 16.67 6.31 -21.69
CA ALA A 376 16.87 4.88 -21.76
C ALA A 376 16.17 4.26 -23.00
N GLU A 377 14.93 4.69 -23.32
CA GLU A 377 14.22 4.20 -24.50
C GLU A 377 14.92 4.58 -25.81
N LYS A 378 15.51 5.78 -25.91
CA LYS A 378 16.30 6.18 -27.10
C LYS A 378 17.48 5.23 -27.33
N TRP A 379 18.21 4.88 -26.26
CA TRP A 379 19.31 3.92 -26.34
C TRP A 379 18.85 2.50 -26.69
N LEU A 380 17.69 2.08 -26.19
CA LEU A 380 17.11 0.77 -26.54
C LEU A 380 16.67 0.72 -28.01
N GLN A 381 16.10 1.81 -28.55
CA GLN A 381 15.79 1.95 -29.97
C GLN A 381 17.06 1.95 -30.84
N GLU A 382 18.13 2.60 -30.41
CA GLU A 382 19.41 2.56 -31.12
C GLU A 382 19.99 1.15 -31.24
N ILE A 383 19.79 0.29 -30.24
CA ILE A 383 20.23 -1.12 -30.30
C ILE A 383 19.49 -1.85 -31.41
N GLU A 384 18.17 -1.67 -31.53
CA GLU A 384 17.39 -2.31 -32.61
C GLU A 384 17.80 -1.79 -33.99
N ALA A 385 18.04 -0.49 -34.11
CA ALA A 385 18.41 0.12 -35.39
C ALA A 385 19.83 -0.28 -35.85
N LYS A 386 20.79 -0.37 -34.93
CA LYS A 386 22.21 -0.61 -35.25
C LYS A 386 22.64 -2.07 -35.08
N HIS A 387 21.91 -2.85 -34.29
CA HIS A 387 22.22 -4.23 -33.92
C HIS A 387 20.95 -5.11 -33.90
N PRO A 388 20.23 -5.25 -35.03
CA PRO A 388 18.92 -5.91 -35.09
C PRO A 388 18.93 -7.37 -34.60
N ASP A 389 20.06 -8.08 -34.73
CA ASP A 389 20.22 -9.46 -34.25
C ASP A 389 20.37 -9.57 -32.72
N PHE A 390 20.76 -8.48 -32.04
CA PHE A 390 21.13 -8.51 -30.63
C PHE A 390 19.94 -8.84 -29.71
N PRO A 391 18.76 -8.21 -29.84
CA PRO A 391 17.58 -8.55 -29.05
C PRO A 391 17.25 -10.05 -29.06
N HIS A 392 17.23 -10.69 -30.23
CA HIS A 392 16.90 -12.11 -30.38
C HIS A 392 17.90 -13.06 -29.68
N LYS A 393 19.12 -12.60 -29.42
CA LYS A 393 20.18 -13.35 -28.73
C LYS A 393 20.32 -12.95 -27.26
N SER A 394 19.56 -11.95 -26.80
CA SER A 394 19.73 -11.35 -25.47
C SER A 394 18.36 -11.07 -24.80
N PRO A 395 17.78 -12.04 -24.09
CA PRO A 395 16.52 -11.89 -23.34
C PRO A 395 16.51 -10.68 -22.39
N VAL A 396 17.68 -10.32 -21.85
CA VAL A 396 17.91 -9.15 -20.99
C VAL A 396 17.49 -7.84 -21.64
N PHE A 397 17.58 -7.73 -22.97
CA PHE A 397 17.14 -6.55 -23.71
C PHE A 397 15.64 -6.32 -23.50
N PHE A 398 14.85 -7.37 -23.73
CA PHE A 398 13.39 -7.32 -23.59
C PHE A 398 12.96 -7.13 -22.14
N VAL A 399 13.63 -7.75 -21.17
CA VAL A 399 13.36 -7.51 -19.74
C VAL A 399 13.61 -6.05 -19.37
N LEU A 400 14.75 -5.46 -19.75
CA LEU A 400 15.07 -4.07 -19.45
C LEU A 400 14.08 -3.13 -20.13
N ARG A 401 13.80 -3.32 -21.42
CA ARG A 401 12.85 -2.47 -22.13
C ARG A 401 11.43 -2.60 -21.58
N GLY A 402 10.99 -3.81 -21.23
CA GLY A 402 9.71 -4.03 -20.56
C GLY A 402 9.62 -3.31 -19.21
N LYS A 403 10.69 -3.31 -18.40
CA LYS A 403 10.76 -2.49 -17.17
C LYS A 403 10.66 -1.00 -17.50
N ASN A 404 11.39 -0.54 -18.51
CA ASN A 404 11.37 0.86 -18.91
C ASN A 404 9.97 1.31 -19.35
N ASP A 405 9.31 0.50 -20.17
CA ASP A 405 7.95 0.75 -20.64
C ASP A 405 6.91 0.68 -19.50
N LEU A 406 7.14 -0.13 -18.45
CA LEU A 406 6.30 -0.13 -17.25
C LEU A 406 6.30 1.23 -16.54
N TYR A 407 7.47 1.87 -16.40
CA TYR A 407 7.56 3.23 -15.82
C TYR A 407 7.04 4.32 -16.76
N LEU A 408 7.18 4.14 -18.07
CA LEU A 408 6.54 4.99 -19.09
C LEU A 408 5.03 4.75 -19.21
N LYS A 409 4.44 3.87 -18.37
CA LYS A 409 3.01 3.50 -18.35
C LYS A 409 2.51 2.85 -19.64
N ARG A 410 3.40 2.27 -20.45
CA ARG A 410 3.08 1.52 -21.67
C ARG A 410 2.86 0.04 -21.34
N PHE A 411 1.85 -0.23 -20.52
CA PHE A 411 1.66 -1.54 -19.87
C PHE A 411 1.46 -2.71 -20.85
N ALA A 412 0.76 -2.49 -21.98
CA ALA A 412 0.56 -3.52 -22.99
C ALA A 412 1.87 -3.95 -23.65
N ARG A 413 2.63 -2.98 -24.16
CA ARG A 413 3.95 -3.21 -24.75
C ARG A 413 4.92 -3.82 -23.74
N ALA A 414 4.92 -3.34 -22.49
CA ALA A 414 5.72 -3.93 -21.42
C ALA A 414 5.43 -5.43 -21.22
N ARG A 415 4.16 -5.86 -21.28
CA ARG A 415 3.81 -7.30 -21.22
C ARG A 415 4.38 -8.08 -22.38
N GLU A 416 4.21 -7.58 -23.61
CA GLU A 416 4.68 -8.26 -24.82
C GLU A 416 6.18 -8.51 -24.71
N LEU A 417 6.94 -7.48 -24.34
CA LEU A 417 8.39 -7.58 -24.13
C LEU A 417 8.74 -8.56 -23.00
N PHE A 418 8.03 -8.57 -21.88
CA PHE A 418 8.26 -9.57 -20.83
C PHE A 418 7.96 -11.01 -21.29
N LEU A 419 6.91 -11.21 -22.08
CA LEU A 419 6.56 -12.53 -22.62
C LEU A 419 7.57 -12.99 -23.67
N GLU A 420 8.08 -12.08 -24.51
CA GLU A 420 9.17 -12.35 -25.44
C GLU A 420 10.44 -12.80 -24.71
N ALA A 421 10.82 -12.10 -23.63
CA ALA A 421 11.95 -12.51 -22.80
C ALA A 421 11.76 -13.92 -22.20
N LEU A 422 10.55 -14.25 -21.74
CA LEU A 422 10.23 -15.57 -21.22
C LEU A 422 10.32 -16.66 -22.30
N ASN A 423 9.90 -16.37 -23.53
CA ASN A 423 9.93 -17.31 -24.65
C ASN A 423 11.36 -17.60 -25.12
N LEU A 424 12.27 -16.63 -25.04
CA LEU A 424 13.68 -16.82 -25.44
C LEU A 424 14.50 -17.66 -24.45
N GLY A 425 14.06 -17.79 -23.19
CA GLY A 425 14.78 -18.52 -22.14
C GLY A 425 16.01 -17.77 -21.61
N ASP A 426 16.81 -18.39 -20.73
CA ASP A 426 18.09 -17.83 -20.21
C ASP A 426 17.99 -16.39 -19.65
N ASN A 427 16.91 -16.11 -18.92
CA ASN A 427 16.68 -14.80 -18.32
C ASN A 427 17.68 -14.55 -17.18
N THR A 428 18.23 -13.33 -17.14
CA THR A 428 19.05 -12.88 -15.99
C THR A 428 18.25 -12.73 -14.71
N GLU A 429 16.92 -12.72 -14.82
CA GLU A 429 16.01 -12.67 -13.69
C GLU A 429 15.17 -13.94 -13.62
N PRO A 430 14.80 -14.36 -12.40
CA PRO A 430 13.91 -15.50 -12.21
C PRO A 430 12.60 -15.34 -12.98
N VAL A 431 12.09 -16.44 -13.52
CA VAL A 431 10.86 -16.47 -14.35
C VAL A 431 9.67 -15.90 -13.57
N GLU A 432 9.56 -16.25 -12.30
CA GLU A 432 8.55 -15.76 -11.37
C GLU A 432 8.60 -14.24 -11.16
N THR A 433 9.78 -13.62 -11.22
CA THR A 433 9.94 -12.16 -11.12
C THR A 433 9.36 -11.49 -12.37
N VAL A 434 9.71 -12.00 -13.55
CA VAL A 434 9.21 -11.48 -14.83
C VAL A 434 7.69 -11.69 -14.93
N LEU A 435 7.18 -12.85 -14.53
CA LEU A 435 5.74 -13.13 -14.47
C LEU A 435 5.01 -12.23 -13.46
N THR A 436 5.63 -11.93 -12.32
CA THR A 436 5.06 -10.98 -11.35
C THR A 436 4.92 -9.59 -11.98
N ARG A 437 5.91 -9.13 -12.76
CA ARG A 437 5.80 -7.88 -13.51
C ARG A 437 4.72 -7.92 -14.59
N VAL A 438 4.53 -9.05 -15.27
CA VAL A 438 3.38 -9.25 -16.16
C VAL A 438 2.07 -9.08 -15.37
N GLY A 439 1.99 -9.63 -14.15
CA GLY A 439 0.87 -9.37 -13.24
C GLY A 439 0.71 -7.88 -12.89
N ASP A 440 1.80 -7.16 -12.61
CA ASP A 440 1.79 -5.73 -12.27
C ASP A 440 1.27 -4.88 -13.43
N THR A 441 1.62 -5.20 -14.69
CA THR A 441 1.06 -4.47 -15.85
C THR A 441 -0.47 -4.58 -15.93
N TYR A 442 -1.04 -5.77 -15.71
CA TYR A 442 -2.50 -5.95 -15.68
C TYR A 442 -3.12 -5.22 -14.48
N LEU A 443 -2.42 -5.21 -13.34
CA LEU A 443 -2.87 -4.51 -12.16
C LEU A 443 -2.95 -2.99 -12.39
N TYR A 444 -1.91 -2.40 -13.01
CA TYR A 444 -1.85 -0.97 -13.31
C TYR A 444 -2.85 -0.53 -14.40
N GLU A 445 -3.21 -1.41 -15.34
CA GLU A 445 -4.33 -1.18 -16.27
C GLU A 445 -5.72 -1.35 -15.61
N GLY A 446 -5.79 -1.67 -14.30
CA GLY A 446 -7.05 -1.91 -13.59
C GLY A 446 -7.68 -3.29 -13.86
N LYS A 447 -7.03 -4.16 -14.65
CA LYS A 447 -7.48 -5.53 -14.97
C LYS A 447 -7.18 -6.50 -13.81
N LYS A 448 -7.76 -6.22 -12.63
CA LYS A 448 -7.53 -6.94 -11.37
C LYS A 448 -7.73 -8.46 -11.46
N LYS A 449 -8.73 -8.93 -12.24
CA LYS A 449 -8.99 -10.37 -12.44
C LYS A 449 -7.84 -11.07 -13.17
N ALA A 450 -7.27 -10.45 -14.21
CA ALA A 450 -6.13 -10.99 -14.95
C ALA A 450 -4.87 -10.99 -14.08
N ALA A 451 -4.59 -9.88 -13.39
CA ALA A 451 -3.48 -9.77 -12.45
C ALA A 451 -3.55 -10.86 -11.37
N LYS A 452 -4.73 -11.09 -10.76
CA LYS A 452 -4.95 -12.16 -9.77
C LYS A 452 -4.61 -13.53 -10.34
N LYS A 453 -4.99 -13.85 -11.58
CA LYS A 453 -4.66 -15.15 -12.21
C LYS A 453 -3.15 -15.33 -12.32
N ILE A 454 -2.44 -14.31 -12.81
CA ILE A 454 -0.98 -14.36 -12.94
C ILE A 454 -0.29 -14.50 -11.58
N TYR A 455 -0.65 -13.69 -10.59
CA TYR A 455 -0.07 -13.83 -9.25
C TYR A 455 -0.38 -15.19 -8.62
N THR A 456 -1.59 -15.72 -8.82
CA THR A 456 -1.95 -17.06 -8.32
C THR A 456 -1.07 -18.11 -8.99
N PHE A 457 -0.88 -18.04 -10.31
CA PHE A 457 0.00 -18.93 -11.04
C PHE A 457 1.42 -18.91 -10.47
N VAL A 458 1.99 -17.71 -10.27
CA VAL A 458 3.32 -17.52 -9.68
C VAL A 458 3.42 -18.16 -8.30
N VAL A 459 2.46 -17.87 -7.42
CA VAL A 459 2.44 -18.41 -6.04
C VAL A 459 2.29 -19.93 -6.01
N THR A 460 1.50 -20.50 -6.92
CA THR A 460 1.26 -21.95 -6.97
C THR A 460 2.43 -22.73 -7.57
N HIS A 461 3.12 -22.18 -8.57
CA HIS A 461 4.15 -22.92 -9.32
C HIS A 461 5.58 -22.65 -8.83
N PHE A 462 5.79 -21.55 -8.08
CA PHE A 462 7.10 -21.16 -7.54
C PHE A 462 7.07 -20.90 -6.02
N PRO A 463 6.43 -21.74 -5.19
CA PRO A 463 6.12 -21.44 -3.78
C PRO A 463 7.34 -21.21 -2.87
N ASP A 464 8.49 -21.76 -3.26
CA ASP A 464 9.75 -21.74 -2.50
C ASP A 464 10.68 -20.59 -2.89
N SER A 465 10.33 -19.82 -3.93
CA SER A 465 11.15 -18.70 -4.37
C SER A 465 10.87 -17.44 -3.55
N GLU A 466 11.93 -16.78 -3.10
CA GLU A 466 11.87 -15.49 -2.40
C GLU A 466 11.22 -14.40 -3.27
N ALA A 467 11.33 -14.50 -4.59
CA ALA A 467 10.74 -13.55 -5.54
C ALA A 467 9.21 -13.63 -5.63
N VAL A 468 8.59 -14.72 -5.17
CA VAL A 468 7.13 -14.90 -5.13
C VAL A 468 6.45 -14.07 -4.04
N SER A 469 7.23 -13.61 -3.08
CA SER A 469 6.77 -12.87 -1.92
C SER A 469 6.05 -11.54 -2.31
N ILE A 470 6.52 -10.88 -3.38
CA ILE A 470 5.85 -9.73 -4.00
C ILE A 470 4.49 -10.14 -4.60
N ALA A 471 4.43 -11.26 -5.33
CA ALA A 471 3.16 -11.76 -5.89
C ALA A 471 2.16 -12.15 -4.78
N GLN A 472 2.63 -12.70 -3.66
CA GLN A 472 1.79 -12.98 -2.48
C GLN A 472 1.21 -11.70 -1.89
N LEU A 473 2.03 -10.66 -1.72
CA LEU A 473 1.60 -9.34 -1.25
C LEU A 473 0.55 -8.74 -2.20
N ARG A 474 0.79 -8.76 -3.52
CA ARG A 474 -0.15 -8.28 -4.54
C ARG A 474 -1.47 -9.05 -4.52
N LEU A 475 -1.42 -10.36 -4.31
CA LEU A 475 -2.61 -11.22 -4.23
C LEU A 475 -3.40 -10.98 -2.94
N ALA A 476 -2.72 -10.72 -1.83
CA ALA A 476 -3.36 -10.33 -0.56
C ALA A 476 -4.08 -8.98 -0.70
N ASP A 477 -3.43 -7.97 -1.31
CA ASP A 477 -4.01 -6.67 -1.64
C ASP A 477 -5.28 -6.83 -2.51
N LEU A 478 -5.23 -7.67 -3.54
CA LEU A 478 -6.35 -7.91 -4.47
C LEU A 478 -7.52 -8.68 -3.86
N THR A 479 -7.30 -9.43 -2.78
CA THR A 479 -8.34 -10.26 -2.16
C THR A 479 -8.77 -9.75 -0.79
N THR A 480 -8.27 -8.58 -0.38
CA THR A 480 -8.52 -7.98 0.96
C THR A 480 -8.36 -9.00 2.08
N GLY A 481 -7.42 -9.94 1.90
CA GLY A 481 -7.33 -11.13 2.72
C GLY A 481 -6.56 -10.84 4.00
N ILE A 482 -7.25 -10.44 5.06
CA ILE A 482 -6.70 -10.29 6.43
C ILE A 482 -5.83 -11.50 6.78
N GLU A 483 -6.35 -12.71 6.57
CA GLU A 483 -5.66 -13.96 6.86
C GLU A 483 -4.39 -14.15 6.01
N LYS A 484 -4.38 -13.65 4.77
CA LYS A 484 -3.20 -13.75 3.89
C LYS A 484 -2.09 -12.81 4.33
N PHE A 485 -2.42 -11.58 4.75
CA PHE A 485 -1.42 -10.67 5.30
C PHE A 485 -0.86 -11.19 6.64
N LYS A 486 -1.71 -11.77 7.49
CA LYS A 486 -1.27 -12.44 8.73
C LYS A 486 -0.27 -13.56 8.44
N LYS A 487 -0.63 -14.51 7.55
CA LYS A 487 0.27 -15.61 7.15
C LYS A 487 1.57 -15.11 6.52
N LEU A 488 1.51 -13.99 5.79
CA LEU A 488 2.70 -13.39 5.20
C LEU A 488 3.63 -12.82 6.28
N HIS A 489 3.09 -12.10 7.25
CA HIS A 489 3.88 -11.62 8.39
C HIS A 489 4.42 -12.79 9.25
N GLU A 490 3.62 -13.82 9.53
CA GLU A 490 4.07 -15.02 10.26
C GLU A 490 5.26 -15.72 9.57
N ARG A 491 5.28 -15.75 8.24
CA ARG A 491 6.37 -16.36 7.47
C ARG A 491 7.63 -15.51 7.43
N TYR A 492 7.49 -14.19 7.34
CA TYR A 492 8.57 -13.26 7.04
C TYR A 492 9.01 -12.37 8.21
N GLY A 493 8.31 -12.40 9.34
CA GLY A 493 8.63 -11.71 10.60
C GLY A 493 8.93 -10.21 10.43
N ASP A 494 10.02 -9.77 11.05
CA ASP A 494 10.56 -8.40 11.04
C ASP A 494 11.30 -8.03 9.75
N SER A 495 11.24 -8.85 8.69
CA SER A 495 11.80 -8.45 7.40
C SER A 495 11.00 -7.29 6.78
N PRO A 496 11.59 -6.50 5.85
CA PRO A 496 10.88 -5.39 5.20
C PRO A 496 9.54 -5.81 4.55
N LEU A 497 9.45 -7.05 4.09
CA LEU A 497 8.21 -7.58 3.53
C LEU A 497 7.18 -7.91 4.61
N GLY A 498 7.59 -8.52 5.72
CA GLY A 498 6.71 -8.83 6.84
C GLY A 498 6.16 -7.55 7.50
N GLU A 499 6.99 -6.53 7.64
CA GLU A 499 6.58 -5.19 8.09
C GLU A 499 5.59 -4.53 7.11
N LEU A 500 5.86 -4.61 5.80
CA LEU A 500 4.93 -4.12 4.79
C LEU A 500 3.60 -4.88 4.82
N ALA A 501 3.61 -6.19 5.09
CA ALA A 501 2.40 -7.00 5.24
C ALA A 501 1.56 -6.54 6.44
N LEU A 502 2.19 -6.24 7.59
CA LEU A 502 1.52 -5.66 8.75
C LEU A 502 0.93 -4.28 8.46
N LEU A 503 1.68 -3.41 7.78
CA LEU A 503 1.19 -2.09 7.40
C LEU A 503 -0.05 -2.19 6.50
N LYS A 504 -0.03 -3.10 5.53
CA LYS A 504 -1.17 -3.37 4.65
C LYS A 504 -2.36 -3.96 5.40
N LEU A 505 -2.12 -4.90 6.31
CA LEU A 505 -3.13 -5.48 7.19
C LEU A 505 -3.82 -4.40 8.04
N ALA A 506 -3.04 -3.52 8.66
CA ALA A 506 -3.55 -2.41 9.45
C ALA A 506 -4.39 -1.45 8.61
N ASN A 507 -3.98 -1.18 7.36
CA ASN A 507 -4.76 -0.35 6.44
C ASN A 507 -6.10 -1.01 6.06
N VAL A 508 -6.14 -2.34 5.92
CA VAL A 508 -7.42 -3.07 5.73
C VAL A 508 -8.32 -2.91 6.95
N TYR A 509 -7.79 -3.07 8.17
CA TYR A 509 -8.57 -2.83 9.39
C TYR A 509 -9.06 -1.38 9.50
N PHE A 510 -8.20 -0.41 9.17
CA PHE A 510 -8.52 1.01 9.16
C PHE A 510 -9.68 1.32 8.20
N LYS A 511 -9.62 0.81 6.95
CA LYS A 511 -10.71 0.96 5.96
C LYS A 511 -12.02 0.32 6.41
N ASN A 512 -11.94 -0.77 7.18
CA ASN A 512 -13.10 -1.43 7.76
C ASN A 512 -13.59 -0.77 9.08
N LYS A 513 -13.06 0.40 9.46
CA LYS A 513 -13.32 1.11 10.73
C LYS A 513 -13.00 0.31 11.99
N ALA A 514 -12.22 -0.76 11.87
CA ALA A 514 -11.73 -1.54 12.99
C ALA A 514 -10.43 -0.90 13.53
N TYR A 515 -10.54 0.32 14.03
CA TYR A 515 -9.38 1.15 14.40
C TYR A 515 -8.52 0.52 15.51
N ASP A 516 -9.13 -0.15 16.48
CA ASP A 516 -8.39 -0.85 17.54
C ASP A 516 -7.47 -1.94 16.97
N LYS A 517 -7.99 -2.79 16.08
CA LYS A 517 -7.21 -3.83 15.41
C LYS A 517 -6.12 -3.25 14.50
N ALA A 518 -6.38 -2.10 13.87
CA ALA A 518 -5.40 -1.40 13.06
C ALA A 518 -4.23 -0.90 13.94
N MET A 519 -4.53 -0.29 15.08
CA MET A 519 -3.53 0.17 16.04
C MET A 519 -2.73 -0.98 16.64
N ASP A 520 -3.40 -2.07 17.04
CA ASP A 520 -2.74 -3.24 17.62
C ASP A 520 -1.78 -3.91 16.63
N SER A 521 -2.16 -4.01 15.35
CA SER A 521 -1.30 -4.57 14.30
C SER A 521 -0.04 -3.72 14.04
N LEU A 522 -0.04 -2.44 14.39
CA LEU A 522 1.08 -1.51 14.18
C LEU A 522 1.87 -1.24 15.46
N ARG A 523 1.42 -1.72 16.62
CA ARG A 523 1.96 -1.33 17.93
C ARG A 523 3.46 -1.60 18.04
N GLU A 524 3.91 -2.78 17.63
CA GLU A 524 5.33 -3.16 17.67
C GLU A 524 6.21 -2.28 16.76
N MET A 525 5.71 -1.95 15.57
CA MET A 525 6.41 -1.08 14.61
C MET A 525 6.54 0.36 15.13
N VAL A 526 5.55 0.85 15.90
CA VAL A 526 5.53 2.22 16.45
C VAL A 526 6.39 2.35 17.70
N VAL A 527 6.57 1.28 18.47
CA VAL A 527 7.47 1.26 19.65
C VAL A 527 8.92 1.45 19.24
N LYS A 528 9.35 0.79 18.15
CA LYS A 528 10.70 0.95 17.59
C LYS A 528 10.81 2.35 16.93
N PRO A 529 11.91 3.11 17.13
CA PRO A 529 12.08 4.39 16.46
C PRO A 529 12.11 4.18 14.94
N ALA A 530 11.32 4.97 14.20
CA ALA A 530 11.21 4.87 12.75
C ALA A 530 12.57 5.20 12.09
N LYS A 531 13.31 4.16 11.68
CA LYS A 531 14.58 4.30 10.97
C LYS A 531 14.38 4.42 9.46
N ASP A 532 13.25 3.92 8.96
CA ASP A 532 12.94 3.76 7.55
C ASP A 532 11.54 4.29 7.20
N GLU A 533 11.23 4.36 5.89
CA GLU A 533 9.94 4.88 5.41
C GLU A 533 8.74 4.02 5.85
N ALA A 534 8.93 2.71 6.03
CA ALA A 534 7.86 1.82 6.50
C ALA A 534 7.48 2.14 7.95
N GLY A 535 8.45 2.34 8.84
CA GLY A 535 8.20 2.77 10.22
C GLY A 535 7.49 4.14 10.30
N LYS A 536 7.87 5.10 9.42
CA LYS A 536 7.18 6.40 9.34
C LYS A 536 5.71 6.23 8.91
N ALA A 537 5.46 5.43 7.87
CA ALA A 537 4.12 5.16 7.38
C ALA A 537 3.25 4.42 8.42
N ALA A 538 3.83 3.47 9.16
CA ALA A 538 3.16 2.78 10.25
C ALA A 538 2.74 3.74 11.36
N ARG A 539 3.62 4.64 11.79
CA ARG A 539 3.30 5.64 12.81
C ARG A 539 2.22 6.62 12.35
N ALA A 540 2.30 7.08 11.10
CA ALA A 540 1.27 7.96 10.52
C ALA A 540 -0.11 7.28 10.50
N LEU A 541 -0.18 6.02 10.05
CA LEU A 541 -1.43 5.25 10.01
C LEU A 541 -1.95 4.94 11.42
N PHE A 542 -1.07 4.66 12.38
CA PHE A 542 -1.45 4.46 13.78
C PHE A 542 -2.08 5.71 14.38
N LEU A 543 -1.46 6.89 14.18
CA LEU A 543 -2.00 8.16 14.63
C LEU A 543 -3.36 8.44 14.00
N GLN A 544 -3.48 8.25 12.68
CA GLN A 544 -4.74 8.43 11.98
C GLN A 544 -5.83 7.49 12.51
N ALA A 545 -5.51 6.22 12.77
CA ALA A 545 -6.43 5.26 13.37
C ALA A 545 -6.90 5.70 14.76
N LEU A 546 -5.99 6.18 15.60
CA LEU A 546 -6.33 6.68 16.94
C LEU A 546 -7.25 7.90 16.87
N GLU A 547 -6.96 8.87 16.01
CA GLU A 547 -7.76 10.09 15.87
C GLU A 547 -9.19 9.78 15.39
N GLU A 548 -9.34 8.88 14.43
CA GLU A 548 -10.65 8.42 13.96
C GLU A 548 -11.39 7.61 15.03
N ALA A 549 -10.70 6.78 15.81
CA ALA A 549 -11.30 6.07 16.94
C ALA A 549 -11.83 7.04 18.01
N ILE A 550 -11.06 8.09 18.36
CA ILE A 550 -11.49 9.14 19.29
C ILE A 550 -12.70 9.89 18.73
N SER A 551 -12.66 10.26 17.45
CA SER A 551 -13.76 10.95 16.75
C SER A 551 -15.05 10.09 16.77
N GLN A 552 -14.94 8.80 16.47
CA GLN A 552 -16.07 7.87 16.47
C GLN A 552 -16.67 7.71 17.87
N ALA A 553 -15.85 7.42 18.89
CA ALA A 553 -16.31 7.29 20.27
C ALA A 553 -17.01 8.58 20.74
N HIS A 554 -16.48 9.75 20.35
CA HIS A 554 -17.10 11.03 20.67
C HIS A 554 -18.47 11.21 20.00
N GLN A 555 -18.61 10.84 18.73
CA GLN A 555 -19.88 10.91 17.99
C GLN A 555 -20.95 10.01 18.61
N GLU A 556 -20.54 8.83 19.09
CA GLU A 556 -21.38 7.87 19.82
C GLU A 556 -21.64 8.27 21.28
N LYS A 557 -21.10 9.42 21.73
CA LYS A 557 -21.18 9.95 23.11
C LYS A 557 -20.55 9.04 24.17
N ARG A 558 -19.65 8.14 23.76
CA ARG A 558 -18.83 7.31 24.65
C ARG A 558 -17.61 8.11 25.14
N TYR A 559 -17.85 9.10 26.00
CA TYR A 559 -16.82 10.06 26.41
C TYR A 559 -15.68 9.42 27.23
N GLU A 560 -15.99 8.44 28.07
CA GLU A 560 -15.00 7.68 28.85
C GLU A 560 -14.05 6.91 27.93
N ASP A 561 -14.59 6.33 26.85
CA ASP A 561 -13.79 5.60 25.86
C ASP A 561 -12.81 6.52 25.13
N CYS A 562 -13.21 7.73 24.75
CA CYS A 562 -12.31 8.74 24.17
C CYS A 562 -11.09 8.99 25.08
N ILE A 563 -11.35 9.16 26.37
CA ILE A 563 -10.31 9.44 27.37
C ILE A 563 -9.41 8.21 27.53
N SER A 564 -9.99 7.01 27.62
CA SER A 564 -9.25 5.77 27.77
C SER A 564 -8.33 5.48 26.58
N LEU A 565 -8.80 5.71 25.34
CA LEU A 565 -8.04 5.54 24.10
C LEU A 565 -6.80 6.44 24.09
N TYR A 566 -6.96 7.70 24.51
CA TYR A 566 -5.84 8.61 24.63
C TYR A 566 -4.85 8.16 25.71
N GLN A 567 -5.32 7.85 26.91
CA GLN A 567 -4.43 7.48 28.03
C GLN A 567 -3.60 6.24 27.72
N LYS A 568 -4.22 5.20 27.13
CA LYS A 568 -3.54 3.95 26.74
C LYS A 568 -2.42 4.15 25.71
N ASN A 569 -2.56 5.15 24.84
CA ASN A 569 -1.64 5.35 23.71
C ASN A 569 -0.74 6.59 23.86
N LYS A 570 -0.90 7.37 24.94
CA LYS A 570 -0.20 8.64 25.19
C LYS A 570 1.33 8.55 25.07
N ALA A 571 1.93 7.47 25.59
CA ALA A 571 3.38 7.26 25.53
C ALA A 571 3.89 7.04 24.09
N LEU A 572 3.08 6.38 23.24
CA LEU A 572 3.45 6.03 21.87
C LEU A 572 3.36 7.24 20.92
N ILE A 573 2.36 8.10 21.13
CA ILE A 573 2.08 9.23 20.22
C ILE A 573 2.96 10.45 20.48
N ARG A 574 3.70 10.52 21.59
CA ARG A 574 4.58 11.65 21.97
C ARG A 574 3.92 13.04 21.86
N GLY A 575 2.60 13.12 22.00
CA GLY A 575 1.82 14.37 21.91
C GLY A 575 1.39 14.79 20.49
N GLU A 576 1.64 13.98 19.46
CA GLU A 576 1.34 14.27 18.05
C GLU A 576 -0.15 14.06 17.68
N LEU A 577 -1.08 14.63 18.45
CA LEU A 577 -2.50 14.67 18.06
C LEU A 577 -2.82 15.93 17.26
N SER A 578 -3.66 15.80 16.24
CA SER A 578 -4.25 16.93 15.52
C SER A 578 -5.13 17.79 16.42
N THR A 579 -5.27 19.07 16.08
CA THR A 579 -6.12 20.02 16.83
C THR A 579 -7.58 19.57 16.87
N SER A 580 -8.06 18.87 15.82
CA SER A 580 -9.41 18.29 15.77
C SER A 580 -9.57 17.13 16.76
N ALA A 581 -8.59 16.22 16.84
CA ALA A 581 -8.64 15.12 17.82
C ALA A 581 -8.54 15.64 19.26
N ARG A 582 -7.67 16.63 19.51
CA ARG A 582 -7.60 17.33 20.81
C ARG A 582 -8.94 17.98 21.19
N LEU A 583 -9.66 18.56 20.23
CA LEU A 583 -10.99 19.13 20.46
C LEU A 583 -11.99 18.06 20.95
N TYR A 584 -12.10 16.92 20.27
CA TYR A 584 -13.01 15.84 20.68
C TYR A 584 -12.66 15.30 22.07
N LEU A 585 -11.36 15.10 22.33
CA LEU A 585 -10.89 14.65 23.64
C LEU A 585 -11.18 15.68 24.74
N ALA A 586 -10.97 16.97 24.46
CA ALA A 586 -11.27 18.03 25.42
C ALA A 586 -12.77 18.19 25.68
N GLU A 587 -13.62 17.97 24.68
CA GLU A 587 -15.08 17.92 24.87
C GLU A 587 -15.48 16.75 25.76
N ALA A 588 -14.90 15.56 25.55
CA ALA A 588 -15.13 14.39 26.39
C ALA A 588 -14.70 14.66 27.85
N LEU A 589 -13.49 15.20 28.07
CA LEU A 589 -12.99 15.58 29.40
C LEU A 589 -13.86 16.65 30.06
N PHE A 590 -14.34 17.63 29.31
CA PHE A 590 -15.23 18.66 29.85
C PHE A 590 -16.58 18.06 30.28
N LYS A 591 -17.09 17.06 29.55
CA LYS A 591 -18.35 16.37 29.87
C LYS A 591 -18.25 15.49 31.10
N THR A 592 -17.08 14.93 31.39
CA THR A 592 -16.82 14.14 32.61
C THR A 592 -16.37 15.01 33.81
N GLY A 593 -16.34 16.34 33.66
CA GLY A 593 -16.03 17.28 34.75
C GLY A 593 -14.56 17.68 34.87
N ALA A 594 -13.66 17.13 34.06
CA ALA A 594 -12.22 17.38 34.09
C ALA A 594 -11.80 18.64 33.28
N ALA A 595 -12.36 19.81 33.63
CA ALA A 595 -12.16 21.05 32.87
C ALA A 595 -10.69 21.52 32.78
N LYS A 596 -9.89 21.35 33.85
CA LYS A 596 -8.46 21.73 33.85
C LYS A 596 -7.64 20.84 32.91
N GLU A 597 -7.95 19.55 32.85
CA GLU A 597 -7.28 18.63 31.94
C GLU A 597 -7.64 18.89 30.47
N ALA A 598 -8.91 19.26 30.21
CA ALA A 598 -9.35 19.66 28.87
C ALA A 598 -8.51 20.84 28.33
N LEU A 599 -8.20 21.84 29.16
CA LEU A 599 -7.31 22.94 28.77
C LEU A 599 -5.89 22.47 28.49
N ARG A 600 -5.36 21.57 29.32
CA ARG A 600 -4.01 21.01 29.13
C ARG A 600 -3.89 20.27 27.79
N ILE A 601 -4.93 19.51 27.40
CA ILE A 601 -4.98 18.79 26.13
C ILE A 601 -5.09 19.75 24.94
N LEU A 602 -5.92 20.80 25.04
CA LEU A 602 -6.04 21.80 23.99
C LEU A 602 -4.73 22.58 23.79
N GLY A 603 -3.97 22.79 24.86
CA GLY A 603 -2.72 23.53 24.85
C GLY A 603 -2.95 25.03 24.66
N PRO A 604 -1.97 25.79 24.13
CA PRO A 604 -2.14 27.19 23.80
C PRO A 604 -3.31 27.41 22.83
N PHE A 605 -4.00 28.54 22.97
CA PHE A 605 -5.11 28.88 22.10
C PHE A 605 -4.64 29.09 20.65
N ASP A 606 -4.82 28.08 19.81
CA ASP A 606 -4.54 28.16 18.38
C ASP A 606 -5.69 27.57 17.52
N PRO A 607 -6.62 28.42 17.05
CA PRO A 607 -7.71 27.99 16.19
C PRO A 607 -7.35 27.98 14.70
N THR A 608 -6.12 28.34 14.30
CA THR A 608 -5.73 28.51 12.89
C THR A 608 -5.72 27.21 12.07
N PRO A 609 -5.34 26.03 12.61
CA PRO A 609 -5.29 24.79 11.83
C PRO A 609 -6.69 24.19 11.56
N LEU A 610 -7.74 24.75 12.14
CA LEU A 610 -9.09 24.19 12.08
C LEU A 610 -9.89 24.77 10.92
N ALA A 611 -10.63 23.91 10.23
CA ALA A 611 -11.58 24.33 9.21
C ALA A 611 -12.62 25.31 9.77
N ALA A 612 -13.09 26.24 8.92
CA ALA A 612 -14.02 27.31 9.31
C ALA A 612 -15.31 26.81 9.99
N LYS A 613 -15.77 25.59 9.66
CA LYS A 613 -16.94 24.95 10.29
C LYS A 613 -16.68 24.46 11.71
N VAL A 614 -15.45 24.04 12.02
CA VAL A 614 -15.06 23.46 13.32
C VAL A 614 -14.52 24.52 14.27
N ARG A 615 -13.93 25.58 13.74
CA ARG A 615 -13.35 26.70 14.50
C ARG A 615 -14.29 27.27 15.56
N PRO A 616 -15.60 27.52 15.29
CA PRO A 616 -16.49 28.09 16.30
C PRO A 616 -16.75 27.14 17.48
N ARG A 617 -16.73 25.83 17.21
CA ARG A 617 -16.87 24.77 18.22
C ARG A 617 -15.64 24.73 19.13
N TYR A 618 -14.44 24.77 18.57
CA TYR A 618 -13.20 24.83 19.33
C TYR A 618 -13.16 25.99 20.31
N ILE A 619 -13.42 27.21 19.82
CA ILE A 619 -13.40 28.43 20.65
C ILE A 619 -14.43 28.31 21.79
N MET A 620 -15.61 27.76 21.51
CA MET A 620 -16.64 27.54 22.53
C MET A 620 -16.17 26.58 23.62
N VAL A 621 -15.55 25.45 23.25
CA VAL A 621 -15.07 24.45 24.20
C VAL A 621 -13.94 25.01 25.04
N TYR A 622 -12.98 25.68 24.40
CA TYR A 622 -11.86 26.33 25.07
C TYR A 622 -12.35 27.39 26.08
N ALA A 623 -13.28 28.25 25.68
CA ALA A 623 -13.85 29.28 26.55
C ALA A 623 -14.64 28.68 27.72
N LYS A 624 -15.42 27.61 27.48
CA LYS A 624 -16.12 26.89 28.55
C LYS A 624 -15.15 26.26 29.55
N ALA A 625 -14.09 25.63 29.06
CA ALA A 625 -13.08 25.02 29.91
C ALA A 625 -12.33 26.09 30.73
N LEU A 626 -11.97 27.25 30.15
CA LEU A 626 -11.40 28.39 30.87
C LEU A 626 -12.31 28.89 31.99
N ARG A 627 -13.60 29.10 31.69
CA ARG A 627 -14.59 29.57 32.66
C ARG A 627 -14.74 28.60 33.82
N SER A 628 -14.87 27.30 33.53
CA SER A 628 -14.95 26.25 34.56
C SER A 628 -13.67 26.09 35.37
N ALA A 629 -12.51 26.46 34.83
CA ALA A 629 -11.23 26.49 35.54
C ALA A 629 -10.99 27.78 36.35
N GLY A 630 -11.94 28.74 36.34
CA GLY A 630 -11.85 30.01 37.07
C GLY A 630 -11.27 31.18 36.27
N TYR A 631 -10.84 30.98 35.02
CA TYR A 631 -10.26 32.02 34.17
C TYR A 631 -11.32 32.74 33.31
N THR A 632 -12.40 33.20 33.95
CA THR A 632 -13.59 33.77 33.27
C THR A 632 -13.26 35.01 32.42
N GLU A 633 -12.40 35.91 32.89
CA GLU A 633 -11.99 37.09 32.12
C GLU A 633 -11.29 36.74 30.80
N LYS A 634 -10.38 35.77 30.84
CA LYS A 634 -9.69 35.28 29.64
C LYS A 634 -10.67 34.66 28.66
N ALA A 635 -11.65 33.90 29.16
CA ALA A 635 -12.70 33.30 28.33
C ALA A 635 -13.55 34.36 27.61
N ILE A 636 -13.91 35.44 28.31
CA ILE A 636 -14.67 36.56 27.74
C ILE A 636 -13.88 37.25 26.62
N ARG A 637 -12.63 37.65 26.89
CA ARG A 637 -11.79 38.37 25.90
C ARG A 637 -11.62 37.58 24.59
N ILE A 638 -11.41 36.27 24.69
CA ILE A 638 -11.27 35.39 23.50
C ILE A 638 -12.56 35.35 22.70
N VAL A 639 -13.70 35.13 23.35
CA VAL A 639 -14.99 34.98 22.67
C VAL A 639 -15.44 36.30 22.05
N GLU A 640 -15.22 37.45 22.71
CA GLU A 640 -15.54 38.77 22.14
C GLU A 640 -14.75 39.05 20.85
N ARG A 641 -13.43 38.85 20.90
CA ARG A 641 -12.53 39.09 19.77
C ARG A 641 -12.91 38.26 18.55
N GLU A 642 -13.24 36.99 18.76
CA GLU A 642 -13.56 36.07 17.67
C GLU A 642 -15.01 36.20 17.20
N ARG A 643 -15.96 36.57 18.09
CA ARG A 643 -17.37 36.77 17.74
C ARG A 643 -17.57 37.85 16.69
N ALA A 644 -16.77 38.91 16.71
CA ALA A 644 -16.83 39.98 15.71
C ALA A 644 -16.55 39.50 14.28
N LYS A 645 -15.77 38.43 14.12
CA LYS A 645 -15.35 37.88 12.82
C LYS A 645 -16.30 36.80 12.28
N LEU A 646 -17.29 36.41 13.06
CA LEU A 646 -18.10 35.23 12.80
C LEU A 646 -19.34 35.58 11.95
N SER A 647 -19.44 35.00 10.75
CA SER A 647 -20.61 35.18 9.86
C SER A 647 -21.82 34.33 10.28
N ASP A 648 -21.62 33.17 10.90
CA ASP A 648 -22.71 32.28 11.31
C ASP A 648 -23.51 32.85 12.49
N GLU A 649 -24.80 33.12 12.25
CA GLU A 649 -25.71 33.68 13.26
C GLU A 649 -26.01 32.72 14.42
N ARG A 650 -26.08 31.40 14.18
CA ARG A 650 -26.36 30.40 15.22
C ARG A 650 -25.21 30.32 16.21
N TRP A 651 -23.98 30.32 15.71
CA TRP A 651 -22.79 30.36 16.57
C TRP A 651 -22.66 31.72 17.29
N ARG A 652 -22.97 32.84 16.60
CA ARG A 652 -23.02 34.16 17.26
C ARG A 652 -24.00 34.16 18.42
N ALA A 653 -25.19 33.60 18.26
CA ALA A 653 -26.17 33.49 19.33
C ALA A 653 -25.65 32.63 20.50
N LYS A 654 -25.09 31.44 20.23
CA LYS A 654 -24.50 30.57 21.27
C LYS A 654 -23.37 31.24 22.06
N TRP A 655 -22.46 31.95 21.38
CA TRP A 655 -21.38 32.70 22.03
C TRP A 655 -21.89 33.88 22.85
N SER A 656 -22.96 34.52 22.39
CA SER A 656 -23.63 35.58 23.15
C SER A 656 -24.23 35.05 24.45
N LEU A 657 -24.89 33.89 24.40
CA LEU A 657 -25.43 33.23 25.60
C LEU A 657 -24.31 32.88 26.59
N PHE A 658 -23.17 32.41 26.08
CA PHE A 658 -21.99 32.17 26.90
C PHE A 658 -21.46 33.46 27.55
N LEU A 659 -21.29 34.53 26.77
CA LEU A 659 -20.83 35.83 27.27
C LEU A 659 -21.79 36.43 28.32
N GLY A 660 -23.10 36.38 28.07
CA GLY A 660 -24.11 36.86 29.01
C GLY A 660 -23.96 36.19 30.38
N LYS A 661 -23.81 34.85 30.39
CA LYS A 661 -23.61 34.08 31.62
C LYS A 661 -22.26 34.41 32.28
N ALA A 662 -21.18 34.50 31.51
CA ALA A 662 -19.86 34.83 32.03
C ALA A 662 -19.81 36.23 32.66
N TYR A 663 -20.50 37.22 32.08
CA TYR A 663 -20.61 38.56 32.67
C TYR A 663 -21.46 38.58 33.95
N GLN A 664 -22.52 37.78 34.03
CA GLN A 664 -23.31 37.65 35.26
C GLN A 664 -22.45 37.10 36.40
N GLU A 665 -21.64 36.06 36.14
CA GLU A 665 -20.72 35.47 37.12
C GLU A 665 -19.65 36.46 37.60
N MET A 666 -19.28 37.43 36.77
CA MET A 666 -18.38 38.53 37.13
C MET A 666 -19.08 39.74 37.77
N GLY A 667 -20.40 39.70 37.98
CA GLY A 667 -21.17 40.84 38.48
C GLY A 667 -21.34 42.01 37.49
N GLN A 668 -20.93 41.86 36.23
CA GLN A 668 -21.05 42.89 35.19
C GLN A 668 -22.46 42.89 34.55
N LEU A 669 -23.47 43.17 35.38
CA LEU A 669 -24.89 43.04 35.02
C LEU A 669 -25.30 43.88 33.80
N CYS A 670 -24.78 45.10 33.66
CA CYS A 670 -25.07 45.97 32.51
C CYS A 670 -24.62 45.34 31.18
N LYS A 671 -23.41 44.74 31.15
CA LYS A 671 -22.88 44.08 29.95
C LYS A 671 -23.64 42.78 29.66
N ALA A 672 -23.94 41.99 30.69
CA ALA A 672 -24.78 40.80 30.55
C ALA A 672 -26.14 41.13 29.92
N LEU A 673 -26.82 42.17 30.45
CA LEU A 673 -28.12 42.63 29.96
C LEU A 673 -28.05 43.06 28.49
N ALA A 674 -27.04 43.84 28.11
CA ALA A 674 -26.85 44.29 26.74
C ALA A 674 -26.68 43.12 25.76
N VAL A 675 -25.91 42.09 26.16
CA VAL A 675 -25.70 40.89 25.35
C VAL A 675 -27.00 40.09 25.22
N TYR A 676 -27.72 39.86 26.31
CA TYR A 676 -28.98 39.11 26.27
C TYR A 676 -30.07 39.82 25.45
N LYS A 677 -30.25 41.14 25.60
CA LYS A 677 -31.21 41.92 24.80
C LYS A 677 -30.96 41.81 23.30
N ARG A 678 -29.68 41.88 22.87
CA ARG A 678 -29.29 41.71 21.45
C ARG A 678 -29.60 40.31 20.91
N VAL A 679 -29.60 39.29 21.77
CA VAL A 679 -29.89 37.90 21.40
C VAL A 679 -31.40 37.64 21.39
N ALA A 680 -32.13 38.26 22.32
CA ALA A 680 -33.58 38.13 22.47
C ALA A 680 -34.36 38.58 21.24
N THR A 681 -33.85 39.54 20.46
CA THR A 681 -34.48 40.03 19.23
C THR A 681 -34.33 39.09 18.03
N LYS A 682 -33.56 38.00 18.15
CA LYS A 682 -33.28 37.06 17.04
C LYS A 682 -34.09 35.76 17.14
N ASP A 683 -35.41 35.87 16.98
CA ASP A 683 -36.36 34.77 17.21
C ASP A 683 -36.14 33.51 16.34
N LYS A 684 -35.64 33.66 15.10
CA LYS A 684 -35.45 32.54 14.16
C LYS A 684 -34.20 31.70 14.45
N VAL A 685 -33.29 32.18 15.30
CA VAL A 685 -31.96 31.56 15.51
C VAL A 685 -31.92 30.67 16.75
N LEU A 686 -32.72 31.00 17.76
CA LEU A 686 -32.72 30.33 19.06
C LEU A 686 -33.83 29.29 19.16
N ASP A 687 -33.52 28.14 19.75
CA ASP A 687 -34.57 27.20 20.13
C ASP A 687 -35.47 27.79 21.23
N LYS A 688 -36.67 27.21 21.41
CA LYS A 688 -37.66 27.71 22.37
C LYS A 688 -37.13 27.74 23.81
N ALA A 689 -36.29 26.76 24.21
CA ALA A 689 -35.72 26.69 25.55
C ALA A 689 -34.66 27.78 25.79
N GLN A 690 -33.84 28.07 24.78
CA GLN A 690 -32.86 29.15 24.80
C GLN A 690 -33.54 30.52 24.89
N ARG A 691 -34.64 30.74 24.15
CA ARG A 691 -35.43 31.98 24.24
C ARG A 691 -36.03 32.18 25.63
N LEU A 692 -36.63 31.13 26.19
CA LEU A 692 -37.13 31.15 27.57
C LEU A 692 -36.03 31.54 28.55
N ARG A 693 -34.85 30.93 28.43
CA ARG A 693 -33.70 31.26 29.27
C ARG A 693 -33.27 32.71 29.13
N VAL A 694 -33.18 33.24 27.91
CA VAL A 694 -32.78 34.63 27.67
C VAL A 694 -33.75 35.61 28.32
N TRP A 695 -35.06 35.44 28.10
CA TRP A 695 -36.06 36.34 28.69
C TRP A 695 -36.10 36.25 30.22
N LEU A 696 -35.94 35.04 30.78
CA LEU A 696 -35.83 34.85 32.22
C LEU A 696 -34.60 35.57 32.80
N GLU A 697 -33.43 35.43 32.19
CA GLU A 697 -32.20 36.08 32.65
C GLU A 697 -32.26 37.61 32.50
N ILE A 698 -32.89 38.14 31.44
CA ILE A 698 -33.15 39.58 31.29
C ILE A 698 -34.02 40.08 32.46
N GLY A 699 -35.12 39.39 32.76
CA GLY A 699 -36.03 39.74 33.86
C GLY A 699 -35.32 39.74 35.21
N LYS A 700 -34.54 38.69 35.50
CA LYS A 700 -33.71 38.59 36.72
C LYS A 700 -32.73 39.75 36.85
N ILE A 701 -31.96 40.03 35.79
CA ILE A 701 -30.98 41.12 35.81
C ILE A 701 -31.68 42.46 36.04
N GLN A 702 -32.81 42.71 35.36
CA GLN A 702 -33.54 43.96 35.50
C GLN A 702 -34.15 44.13 36.91
N ASN A 703 -34.67 43.05 37.50
CA ASN A 703 -35.08 43.02 38.91
C ASN A 703 -33.91 43.40 39.83
N THR A 704 -32.72 42.81 39.64
CA THR A 704 -31.54 43.14 40.45
C THR A 704 -31.06 44.58 40.27
N MET A 705 -31.34 45.20 39.12
CA MET A 705 -31.01 46.60 38.83
C MET A 705 -32.10 47.58 39.26
N GLY A 706 -33.21 47.12 39.86
CA GLY A 706 -34.35 47.97 40.25
C GLY A 706 -35.19 48.49 39.06
N LYS A 707 -35.02 47.92 37.86
CA LYS A 707 -35.74 48.32 36.64
C LYS A 707 -37.02 47.51 36.49
N VAL A 708 -37.98 47.89 37.31
CA VAL A 708 -39.20 47.12 37.57
C VAL A 708 -40.06 46.91 36.32
N LEU A 709 -40.35 47.98 35.57
CA LEU A 709 -41.24 47.93 34.41
C LEU A 709 -40.68 46.97 33.35
N GLU A 710 -39.39 47.12 33.04
CA GLU A 710 -38.78 46.31 32.01
C GLU A 710 -38.58 44.85 32.47
N ALA A 711 -38.35 44.62 33.76
CA ALA A 711 -38.29 43.27 34.32
C ALA A 711 -39.62 42.54 34.14
N ARG A 712 -40.75 43.21 34.46
CA ARG A 712 -42.10 42.69 34.20
C ARG A 712 -42.33 42.34 32.75
N ASP A 713 -41.96 43.24 31.83
CA ASP A 713 -42.13 43.00 30.39
C ASP A 713 -41.35 41.76 29.92
N ALA A 714 -40.10 41.62 30.37
CA ALA A 714 -39.27 40.46 30.03
C ALA A 714 -39.83 39.15 30.60
N LEU A 715 -40.29 39.17 31.86
CA LEU A 715 -40.87 38.00 32.52
C LEU A 715 -42.20 37.59 31.89
N ASN A 716 -43.06 38.55 31.52
CA ASN A 716 -44.30 38.27 30.79
C ASN A 716 -44.04 37.67 29.40
N LYS A 717 -43.02 38.16 28.69
CA LYS A 717 -42.57 37.53 27.42
C LYS A 717 -42.12 36.09 27.65
N CYS A 718 -41.39 35.80 28.73
CA CYS A 718 -41.02 34.44 29.11
C CYS A 718 -42.24 33.56 29.38
N LEU A 719 -43.22 34.06 30.15
CA LEU A 719 -44.44 33.33 30.52
C LEU A 719 -45.33 33.02 29.32
N ASN A 720 -45.51 34.01 28.42
CA ASN A 720 -46.27 33.84 27.19
C ASN A 720 -45.63 32.78 26.29
N LEU A 721 -44.29 32.79 26.18
CA LEU A 721 -43.57 31.79 25.40
C LEU A 721 -43.65 30.39 26.04
N ALA A 722 -43.62 30.30 27.37
CA ALA A 722 -43.68 29.03 28.08
C ALA A 722 -45.04 28.34 27.91
N GLY A 723 -46.13 29.11 27.80
CA GLY A 723 -47.50 28.61 27.70
C GLY A 723 -48.03 28.09 29.03
N LYS A 724 -49.14 27.32 28.99
CA LYS A 724 -49.69 26.58 30.13
C LYS A 724 -49.02 25.20 30.25
N ALA A 725 -49.02 24.63 31.46
CA ALA A 725 -48.26 23.47 31.94
C ALA A 725 -47.85 22.41 30.87
N GLY A 726 -46.58 22.02 30.91
CA GLY A 726 -45.96 21.07 29.97
C GLY A 726 -44.43 21.03 30.10
N LYS A 727 -43.71 20.73 29.02
CA LYS A 727 -42.23 20.58 28.97
C LYS A 727 -41.40 21.74 29.56
N TYR A 728 -41.99 22.94 29.68
CA TYR A 728 -41.32 24.15 30.18
C TYR A 728 -41.82 24.62 31.56
N LYS A 729 -42.46 23.74 32.35
CA LYS A 729 -42.98 24.02 33.71
C LYS A 729 -41.96 24.75 34.58
N GLN A 730 -40.69 24.32 34.59
CA GLN A 730 -39.61 24.93 35.38
C GLN A 730 -39.28 26.38 34.98
N PHE A 731 -39.23 26.69 33.68
CA PHE A 731 -38.99 28.07 33.22
C PHE A 731 -40.16 28.98 33.59
N ARG A 732 -41.39 28.47 33.48
CA ARG A 732 -42.60 29.19 33.87
C ARG A 732 -42.59 29.49 35.37
N LEU A 733 -42.30 28.47 36.20
CA LEU A 733 -42.19 28.63 37.65
C LEU A 733 -41.15 29.68 38.02
N SER A 734 -39.94 29.59 37.47
CA SER A 734 -38.87 30.56 37.71
C SER A 734 -39.28 31.99 37.32
N ALA A 735 -40.00 32.14 36.19
CA ALA A 735 -40.48 33.44 35.75
C ALA A 735 -41.59 34.01 36.64
N LEU A 736 -42.53 33.16 37.11
CA LEU A 736 -43.58 33.58 38.06
C LEU A 736 -42.99 33.98 39.42
N MET A 737 -41.99 33.24 39.89
CA MET A 737 -41.28 33.54 41.14
C MET A 737 -40.57 34.90 41.08
N GLU A 738 -39.85 35.16 39.98
CA GLU A 738 -39.23 36.46 39.76
C GLU A 738 -40.26 37.58 39.59
N LEU A 739 -41.41 37.30 38.96
CA LEU A 739 -42.49 38.28 38.76
C LEU A 739 -43.17 38.65 40.08
N ALA A 740 -43.42 37.66 40.95
CA ALA A 740 -43.92 37.89 42.29
C ALA A 740 -42.95 38.77 43.08
N LYS A 741 -41.64 38.47 43.03
CA LYS A 741 -40.59 39.29 43.64
C LYS A 741 -40.63 40.73 43.12
N THR A 742 -40.79 40.95 41.81
CA THR A 742 -40.93 42.30 41.23
C THR A 742 -42.09 43.08 41.85
N HIS A 743 -43.27 42.46 41.99
CA HIS A 743 -44.43 43.10 42.60
C HIS A 743 -44.28 43.37 44.10
N THR A 744 -43.57 42.49 44.83
CA THR A 744 -43.23 42.74 46.23
C THR A 744 -42.32 43.97 46.35
N THR A 745 -41.30 44.11 45.48
CA THR A 745 -40.41 45.29 45.48
C THR A 745 -41.09 46.58 45.04
N GLU A 746 -42.18 46.50 44.25
CA GLU A 746 -43.03 47.64 43.87
C GLU A 746 -43.91 48.17 45.02
N GLY A 747 -43.97 47.48 46.17
CA GLY A 747 -44.94 47.78 47.22
C GLY A 747 -46.36 47.28 46.91
N ASN A 748 -46.51 46.31 46.01
CA ASN A 748 -47.79 45.69 45.65
C ASN A 748 -47.87 44.21 46.13
N PRO A 749 -47.79 43.93 47.44
CA PRO A 749 -47.76 42.55 47.96
C PRO A 749 -49.05 41.77 47.65
N SER A 750 -50.18 42.45 47.42
CA SER A 750 -51.45 41.82 47.03
C SER A 750 -51.39 41.12 45.68
N LYS A 751 -50.73 41.71 44.67
CA LYS A 751 -50.52 41.09 43.35
C LYS A 751 -49.50 39.95 43.44
N ALA A 752 -48.43 40.13 44.21
CA ALA A 752 -47.45 39.08 44.45
C ALA A 752 -48.08 37.84 45.11
N ALA A 753 -48.90 38.03 46.15
CA ALA A 753 -49.62 36.95 46.83
C ALA A 753 -50.57 36.18 45.89
N ARG A 754 -51.28 36.88 44.99
CA ARG A 754 -52.13 36.23 43.97
C ARG A 754 -51.33 35.33 43.04
N ILE A 755 -50.17 35.79 42.58
CA ILE A 755 -49.28 35.00 41.70
C ILE A 755 -48.78 33.75 42.43
N LEU A 756 -48.28 33.92 43.67
CA LEU A 756 -47.73 32.82 44.48
C LEU A 756 -48.80 31.79 44.85
N LYS A 757 -50.00 32.24 45.23
CA LYS A 757 -51.13 31.34 45.48
C LYS A 757 -51.51 30.58 44.19
N GLY A 758 -51.56 31.26 43.06
CA GLY A 758 -51.82 30.64 41.76
C GLY A 758 -50.75 29.65 41.31
N ILE A 759 -49.51 29.72 41.85
CA ILE A 759 -48.50 28.66 41.67
C ILE A 759 -48.93 27.43 42.48
N LEU A 760 -49.23 27.58 43.77
CA LEU A 760 -49.63 26.46 44.63
C LEU A 760 -50.89 25.73 44.12
N ASP A 761 -51.88 26.50 43.63
CA ASP A 761 -53.14 25.97 43.08
C ASP A 761 -52.93 25.14 41.78
N GLN A 762 -51.78 25.24 41.12
CA GLN A 762 -51.43 24.45 39.92
C GLN A 762 -50.89 23.04 40.25
N GLY A 763 -50.99 22.59 41.49
CA GLY A 763 -50.65 21.22 41.90
C GLY A 763 -49.17 20.97 42.12
N TYR A 764 -48.43 21.97 42.62
CA TYR A 764 -47.04 21.77 43.09
C TYR A 764 -47.09 21.06 44.46
N SER A 765 -46.29 20.01 44.65
CA SER A 765 -46.24 19.22 45.89
C SER A 765 -45.00 19.54 46.73
N PRO A 766 -44.97 19.16 48.03
CA PRO A 766 -43.80 19.32 48.90
C PRO A 766 -42.50 18.69 48.38
N GLU A 767 -42.60 17.71 47.48
CA GLU A 767 -41.49 17.01 46.84
C GLU A 767 -40.85 17.80 45.69
N GLU A 768 -41.55 18.82 45.15
CA GLU A 768 -41.05 19.62 44.04
C GLU A 768 -40.09 20.73 44.50
N GLU A 769 -38.98 20.87 43.77
CA GLU A 769 -38.00 21.96 43.92
C GLU A 769 -38.77 23.31 43.86
N TYR A 770 -38.62 24.15 44.89
CA TYR A 770 -39.28 25.46 45.10
C TYR A 770 -40.65 25.50 45.80
N TYR A 771 -41.32 24.39 46.10
CA TYR A 771 -42.62 24.42 46.79
C TYR A 771 -42.59 25.25 48.09
N TRP A 772 -41.62 24.95 48.95
CA TRP A 772 -41.45 25.62 50.23
C TRP A 772 -40.99 27.08 50.10
N ASP A 773 -40.23 27.42 49.05
CA ASP A 773 -39.83 28.81 48.77
C ASP A 773 -41.04 29.66 48.36
N VAL A 774 -41.97 29.09 47.58
CA VAL A 774 -43.23 29.74 47.19
C VAL A 774 -44.07 30.04 48.43
N LYS A 775 -44.27 29.05 49.32
CA LYS A 775 -45.02 29.23 50.59
C LYS A 775 -44.37 30.29 51.48
N PHE A 776 -43.05 30.27 51.61
CA PHE A 776 -42.32 31.25 52.41
C PHE A 776 -42.50 32.68 51.90
N ARG A 777 -42.38 32.90 50.59
CA ARG A 777 -42.64 34.21 49.99
C ARG A 777 -44.09 34.65 50.10
N LEU A 778 -45.04 33.70 50.06
CA LEU A 778 -46.46 33.99 50.24
C LEU A 778 -46.74 34.45 51.67
N ALA A 779 -46.14 33.80 52.67
CA ALA A 779 -46.20 34.23 54.07
C ALA A 779 -45.68 35.66 54.25
N GLN A 780 -44.54 35.99 53.62
CA GLN A 780 -43.98 37.35 53.62
C GLN A 780 -44.94 38.38 52.98
N CYS A 781 -45.62 38.01 51.89
CA CYS A 781 -46.59 38.91 51.27
C CYS A 781 -47.81 39.15 52.18
N TYR A 782 -48.31 38.12 52.88
CA TYR A 782 -49.40 38.29 53.84
C TYR A 782 -49.00 39.13 55.05
N GLU A 783 -47.76 38.98 55.52
CA GLU A 783 -47.20 39.80 56.59
C GLU A 783 -47.15 41.29 56.18
N GLN A 784 -46.66 41.59 54.97
CA GLN A 784 -46.62 42.96 54.43
C GLN A 784 -48.02 43.58 54.22
N MET A 785 -49.04 42.74 54.02
CA MET A 785 -50.44 43.18 53.88
C MET A 785 -51.16 43.35 55.22
N GLY A 786 -50.51 43.05 56.36
CA GLY A 786 -51.14 43.06 57.68
C GLY A 786 -52.05 41.85 57.95
N MET A 787 -52.07 40.84 57.08
CA MET A 787 -52.87 39.61 57.25
C MET A 787 -52.13 38.61 58.15
N MET A 788 -51.89 39.01 59.40
CA MET A 788 -50.98 38.30 60.32
C MET A 788 -51.39 36.84 60.58
N ASP A 789 -52.69 36.53 60.68
CA ASP A 789 -53.14 35.15 60.93
C ASP A 789 -52.77 34.20 59.80
N LYS A 790 -52.90 34.65 58.54
CA LYS A 790 -52.51 33.87 57.36
C LYS A 790 -50.99 33.73 57.25
N ALA A 791 -50.25 34.77 57.61
CA ALA A 791 -48.79 34.73 57.64
C ALA A 791 -48.28 33.75 58.70
N LYS A 792 -48.82 33.81 59.93
CA LYS A 792 -48.48 32.89 61.04
C LYS A 792 -48.77 31.44 60.70
N ALA A 793 -49.93 31.15 60.10
CA ALA A 793 -50.30 29.80 59.70
C ALA A 793 -49.28 29.21 58.71
N LEU A 794 -48.90 29.97 57.68
CA LEU A 794 -47.89 29.52 56.71
C LEU A 794 -46.49 29.41 57.32
N TYR A 795 -46.07 30.35 58.18
CA TYR A 795 -44.76 30.26 58.83
C TYR A 795 -44.67 29.07 59.78
N LYS A 796 -45.76 28.73 60.49
CA LYS A 796 -45.85 27.53 61.32
C LYS A 796 -45.70 26.27 60.48
N GLU A 797 -46.48 26.15 59.41
CA GLU A 797 -46.43 25.01 58.48
C GLU A 797 -45.02 24.82 57.88
N ILE A 798 -44.36 25.90 57.42
CA ILE A 798 -42.98 25.84 56.91
C ILE A 798 -41.99 25.48 58.02
N GLY A 799 -42.22 25.96 59.25
CA GLY A 799 -41.39 25.67 60.43
C GLY A 799 -41.44 24.20 60.84
N ASP A 800 -42.56 23.53 60.63
CA ASP A 800 -42.79 22.14 61.01
C ASP A 800 -42.33 21.17 59.89
N GLU A 801 -42.62 21.49 58.63
CA GLU A 801 -42.49 20.52 57.50
C GLU A 801 -41.47 20.93 56.41
N GLY A 802 -40.93 22.15 56.44
CA GLY A 802 -40.07 22.68 55.39
C GLY A 802 -38.61 22.16 55.39
N PRO A 803 -37.79 22.56 54.40
CA PRO A 803 -36.35 22.30 54.40
C PRO A 803 -35.67 23.06 55.54
N THR A 804 -34.60 22.49 56.11
CA THR A 804 -33.94 22.97 57.33
C THR A 804 -33.67 24.48 57.35
N VAL A 805 -33.15 25.03 56.25
CA VAL A 805 -32.83 26.47 56.14
C VAL A 805 -34.09 27.34 56.20
N LEU A 806 -35.18 26.90 55.57
CA LEU A 806 -36.45 27.62 55.55
C LEU A 806 -37.22 27.44 56.86
N GLN A 807 -37.14 26.28 57.52
CA GLN A 807 -37.70 26.05 58.85
C GLN A 807 -37.17 27.08 59.85
N PHE A 808 -35.85 27.22 59.96
CA PHE A 808 -35.23 28.20 60.86
C PHE A 808 -35.67 29.63 60.53
N ARG A 809 -35.71 30.00 59.25
CA ARG A 809 -36.17 31.35 58.85
C ARG A 809 -37.63 31.60 59.19
N ALA A 810 -38.49 30.61 58.97
CA ALA A 810 -39.92 30.71 59.25
C ALA A 810 -40.19 30.79 60.76
N GLN A 811 -39.53 29.96 61.57
CA GLN A 811 -39.63 29.99 63.03
C GLN A 811 -39.13 31.33 63.61
N MET A 812 -38.03 31.87 63.10
CA MET A 812 -37.53 33.19 63.52
C MET A 812 -38.53 34.32 63.21
N ARG A 813 -39.14 34.31 62.01
CA ARG A 813 -40.18 35.29 61.65
C ARG A 813 -41.43 35.10 62.49
N LEU A 814 -41.87 33.87 62.71
CA LEU A 814 -43.03 33.55 63.55
C LEU A 814 -42.82 34.03 64.99
N GLY A 815 -41.66 33.75 65.58
CA GLY A 815 -41.30 34.21 66.92
C GLY A 815 -41.26 35.73 67.01
N SER A 816 -40.72 36.42 66.00
CA SER A 816 -40.73 37.89 65.94
C SER A 816 -42.14 38.46 65.89
N ILE A 817 -43.05 37.88 65.08
CA ILE A 817 -44.45 38.33 65.01
C ILE A 817 -45.15 38.12 66.35
N VAL A 818 -45.01 36.94 66.97
CA VAL A 818 -45.63 36.62 68.27
C VAL A 818 -45.10 37.51 69.39
N LEU A 819 -43.79 37.79 69.39
CA LEU A 819 -43.18 38.74 70.33
C LEU A 819 -43.78 40.13 70.14
N ASN A 820 -43.91 40.60 68.91
CA ASN A 820 -44.45 41.93 68.61
C ASN A 820 -45.93 42.06 69.01
N ASP A 821 -46.71 40.98 68.90
CA ASP A 821 -48.09 40.95 69.38
C ASP A 821 -48.17 41.00 70.92
N ARG A 822 -47.33 40.25 71.64
CA ARG A 822 -47.23 40.33 73.10
C ARG A 822 -46.76 41.69 73.59
N LEU A 823 -45.83 42.33 72.87
CA LEU A 823 -45.37 43.67 73.20
C LEU A 823 -46.51 44.70 73.12
N LYS A 824 -47.44 44.54 72.15
CA LYS A 824 -48.63 45.40 72.04
C LYS A 824 -49.64 45.27 73.19
N GLU A 825 -49.57 44.18 73.96
CA GLU A 825 -50.42 43.96 75.13
C GLU A 825 -49.87 44.64 76.40
N LEU A 826 -48.64 45.16 76.36
CA LEU A 826 -48.01 45.83 77.50
C LEU A 826 -48.57 47.26 77.69
N PRO A 827 -48.82 47.68 78.95
CA PRO A 827 -49.15 49.08 79.25
C PRO A 827 -48.06 50.02 78.71
N HIS A 828 -48.46 51.12 78.06
CA HIS A 828 -47.57 52.14 77.46
C HIS A 828 -46.78 51.75 76.20
N TRP A 829 -47.00 50.56 75.61
CA TRP A 829 -46.29 50.17 74.38
C TRP A 829 -46.49 51.14 73.20
N SER A 830 -47.67 51.76 73.07
CA SER A 830 -47.94 52.76 72.04
C SER A 830 -47.06 54.02 72.16
N GLU A 831 -46.65 54.38 73.38
CA GLU A 831 -45.76 55.52 73.65
C GLU A 831 -44.28 55.15 73.39
N VAL A 832 -43.91 53.89 73.59
CA VAL A 832 -42.57 53.36 73.32
C VAL A 832 -42.36 53.09 71.83
N ALA A 833 -43.38 52.58 71.12
CA ALA A 833 -43.31 52.25 69.69
C ALA A 833 -43.39 53.47 68.76
N SER A 834 -43.82 54.63 69.27
CA SER A 834 -43.88 55.90 68.53
C SER A 834 -42.63 56.78 68.70
N ARG A 835 -41.74 56.43 69.63
CA ARG A 835 -40.37 56.96 69.75
C ARG A 835 -39.40 56.09 68.98
#